data_AF-A0A2R4NYE4-F1
#
_entry.id   AF-A0A2R4NYE4-F1
#
_cell.length_a   1.000
_cell.length_b   1.000
_cell.length_c   1.000
_cell.angle_alpha   90.00
_cell.angle_beta   90.00
_cell.angle_gamma   90.00
#
_symmetry.space_group_name_H-M   'P 1'
#
loop_
_entity.id
_entity.type
_entity.pdbx_description
1 polymer ?
#
loop_
_entity_poly.entity_id
_entity_poly.type
_entity_poly.pdbx_seq_one_letter_code
_entity_poly.pdbx_strand_id
1 'polypeptide(L)'
;MNTIKNLSNKDMVNKIKDYADIADVAYAFFEYIDENEIWSFADKFHNERILKKPNPRWDYADHINLGYEKTINENGISKLAPTSYALCVEARFMQDLTIKKPKEDDELEEEKVEISNEIKNFIKVPRNKKQYLFYTIDNLSKRTKNFTSRFKLLKHQKNDILGFSTTLFEDTENSNKRILAFRGTEITPGDLYADVQLTTNEIPAQVNSLINFFLDSVIPILKEGEKINICGHSLGGYLTQICAFTFPEYIDEIYTFNSPGILTDYIQTRVGIPNIDLMPRFIRNEIIYFFNKRNVPYYEKLKENIFLSDKDHTYLPAPLNVNNIYHMKTDNDSLAFNNKLYENAIQDLGVDINGNEVLINIGNVDAILKTDISISSHFLTYTAATLYFFSYLLNEKDNDEKTNNVSLKGTFLYLNDFMEQNYKLIFDLDTNLLIEYKNKTSYIDNKATLPPLLYNKNKNWMLLILINNIKHDFKILNHNLEDEQEALIIEDIFKLSDKKRYTNIISKDEIEKFKENGCETIEDQRAMHKCRTYKVVDESSSDVTSTKADASKLYTYVSNFTRSLSSQDNKAYFMKKSEQTYSLLFDNSTGSGSINLYDVKDRGEIKFGFLSASSSVYVDKDKESLAIFTKDKDIVDIESVYGKIKDKFGVENPENYKVDLFLNATLLKGANEAKDYKFGFTNFKDEKEHDLFENKDEQKPFYYFSPRGDESSKGSLDITNKNTSIRVLGYDIDRDSLDVKLKRANNDEKKESQMQSKEALDHQSLPLGAVATNFTAHPVIEDDIITCPHGGQVVLKSKAGRSIKSQDIALILGRDFLGSPIVGCSANSPCTCVAHVPKSALSAKRVNEDYALMQDLVHHCLSDKGCTLSVVKKSNLLNFEGIKYVDSSGNEITPKDVQIMQNPRLRFFMKSAASQRDNMHVAIYSINGTEYKEPNGADEIVLKESDAKDVSDKALLKLFNENFKTTSQRKYEFKEYSLKYGADVFRLNFIKPEYKSKHGINGYYERLTEYENDVRNLIFLTPNQTKDITIKIAKGLDAKIEKDAEITDVVVLQGL
;
A
#
# COMPACT_ATOMS: atom_id res chain seq x y z
N MET A 1 12.20 28.73 -31.50
CA MET A 1 11.90 30.12 -31.88
C MET A 1 10.44 30.39 -31.54
N ASN A 2 10.18 31.51 -30.86
CA ASN A 2 8.85 31.96 -30.46
C ASN A 2 7.93 32.10 -31.67
N THR A 3 6.73 31.53 -31.57
CA THR A 3 5.67 31.65 -32.55
C THR A 3 5.32 33.13 -32.76
N ILE A 4 5.02 33.51 -34.01
CA ILE A 4 4.94 34.89 -34.52
C ILE A 4 3.89 35.78 -33.82
N LYS A 5 3.09 35.23 -32.89
CA LYS A 5 2.05 35.96 -32.13
C LYS A 5 2.43 36.36 -30.70
N ASN A 6 3.69 36.24 -30.26
CA ASN A 6 4.14 36.60 -28.89
C ASN A 6 3.37 35.90 -27.76
N LEU A 7 2.79 34.72 -28.01
CA LEU A 7 2.14 33.93 -26.96
C LEU A 7 3.22 33.22 -26.12
N SER A 8 3.00 33.15 -24.81
CA SER A 8 3.80 32.28 -23.95
C SER A 8 3.55 30.80 -24.30
N ASN A 9 4.46 29.91 -23.91
CA ASN A 9 4.24 28.47 -24.11
C ASN A 9 2.98 27.98 -23.37
N LYS A 10 2.73 28.50 -22.17
CA LYS A 10 1.49 28.27 -21.42
C LYS A 10 0.25 28.71 -22.17
N ASP A 11 0.24 29.92 -22.74
CA ASP A 11 -0.90 30.40 -23.52
C ASP A 11 -1.14 29.53 -24.75
N MET A 12 -0.08 29.05 -25.38
CA MET A 12 -0.18 28.13 -26.51
C MET A 12 -0.73 26.76 -26.09
N VAL A 13 -0.29 26.18 -24.96
CA VAL A 13 -0.86 24.93 -24.43
C VAL A 13 -2.34 25.10 -24.09
N ASN A 14 -2.72 26.21 -23.46
CA ASN A 14 -4.13 26.54 -23.19
C ASN A 14 -4.95 26.67 -24.47
N LYS A 15 -4.39 27.33 -25.49
CA LYS A 15 -5.04 27.46 -26.79
C LYS A 15 -5.22 26.10 -27.46
N ILE A 16 -4.19 25.26 -27.48
CA ILE A 16 -4.24 23.89 -28.01
C ILE A 16 -5.32 23.06 -27.30
N LYS A 17 -5.43 23.18 -25.97
CA LYS A 17 -6.51 22.57 -25.17
C LYS A 17 -7.90 23.06 -25.61
N ASP A 18 -8.07 24.37 -25.82
CA ASP A 18 -9.35 24.93 -26.29
C ASP A 18 -9.72 24.39 -27.68
N TYR A 19 -8.75 24.26 -28.61
CA TYR A 19 -9.01 23.65 -29.93
C TYR A 19 -9.31 22.16 -29.85
N ALA A 20 -8.79 21.44 -28.85
CA ALA A 20 -9.17 20.06 -28.61
C ALA A 20 -10.64 19.97 -28.18
N ASP A 21 -11.11 20.86 -27.29
CA ASP A 21 -12.53 20.96 -26.93
C ASP A 21 -13.40 21.32 -28.13
N ILE A 22 -12.99 22.27 -28.97
CA ILE A 22 -13.75 22.65 -30.17
C ILE A 22 -13.85 21.48 -31.17
N ALA A 23 -12.75 20.74 -31.38
CA ALA A 23 -12.74 19.55 -32.22
C ALA A 23 -13.62 18.43 -31.63
N ASP A 24 -13.64 18.27 -30.30
CA ASP A 24 -14.48 17.30 -29.60
C ASP A 24 -15.97 17.64 -29.71
N VAL A 25 -16.31 18.92 -29.51
CA VAL A 25 -17.68 19.42 -29.61
C VAL A 25 -18.21 19.41 -31.05
N ALA A 26 -17.35 19.34 -32.07
CA ALA A 26 -17.80 19.18 -33.46
C ALA A 26 -18.59 17.87 -33.69
N TYR A 27 -18.50 16.89 -32.78
CA TYR A 27 -19.28 15.66 -32.78
C TYR A 27 -20.67 15.79 -32.11
N ALA A 28 -20.99 16.92 -31.49
CA ALA A 28 -22.30 17.14 -30.86
C ALA A 28 -23.42 17.30 -31.90
N PHE A 29 -24.62 16.80 -31.57
CA PHE A 29 -25.81 16.87 -32.42
C PHE A 29 -26.54 18.21 -32.23
N PHE A 30 -26.08 19.26 -32.91
CA PHE A 30 -26.61 20.62 -32.74
C PHE A 30 -27.93 20.89 -33.45
N GLU A 31 -28.40 20.00 -34.32
CA GLU A 31 -29.74 20.11 -34.93
C GLU A 31 -30.85 20.22 -33.88
N TYR A 32 -30.66 19.64 -32.69
CA TYR A 32 -31.62 19.67 -31.59
C TYR A 32 -31.78 21.06 -30.94
N ILE A 33 -30.92 22.03 -31.26
CA ILE A 33 -31.11 23.42 -30.83
C ILE A 33 -32.30 24.05 -31.59
N ASP A 34 -32.46 23.69 -32.87
CA ASP A 34 -33.43 24.29 -33.79
C ASP A 34 -34.62 23.38 -34.10
N GLU A 35 -34.43 22.07 -34.06
CA GLU A 35 -35.41 21.07 -34.50
C GLU A 35 -35.96 20.28 -33.30
N ASN A 36 -37.28 20.33 -33.09
CA ASN A 36 -37.97 19.36 -32.24
C ASN A 36 -38.24 18.07 -33.03
N GLU A 37 -38.08 16.92 -32.41
CA GLU A 37 -38.36 15.62 -33.03
C GLU A 37 -39.86 15.49 -33.30
N ILE A 38 -40.26 14.87 -34.41
CA ILE A 38 -41.67 14.59 -34.74
C ILE A 38 -41.80 13.09 -34.94
N TRP A 39 -42.64 12.42 -34.14
CA TRP A 39 -42.94 11.01 -34.37
C TRP A 39 -43.70 10.81 -35.67
N SER A 40 -43.30 9.81 -36.45
CA SER A 40 -44.12 9.34 -37.56
C SER A 40 -45.45 8.77 -37.03
N PHE A 41 -46.47 8.72 -37.88
CA PHE A 41 -47.75 8.11 -37.51
C PHE A 41 -47.58 6.64 -37.09
N ALA A 42 -46.66 5.92 -37.74
CA ALA A 42 -46.35 4.52 -37.43
C ALA A 42 -45.66 4.39 -36.06
N ASP A 43 -44.68 5.24 -35.75
CA ASP A 43 -43.97 5.22 -34.46
C ASP A 43 -44.92 5.60 -33.32
N LYS A 44 -45.75 6.61 -33.54
CA LYS A 44 -46.78 7.02 -32.59
C LYS A 44 -47.77 5.88 -32.33
N PHE A 45 -48.25 5.22 -33.38
CA PHE A 45 -49.16 4.08 -33.25
C PHE A 45 -48.49 2.88 -32.55
N HIS A 46 -47.25 2.55 -32.91
CA HIS A 46 -46.51 1.44 -32.32
C HIS A 46 -46.23 1.67 -30.83
N ASN A 47 -45.75 2.86 -30.47
CA ASN A 47 -45.41 3.21 -29.09
C ASN A 47 -46.66 3.36 -28.19
N GLU A 48 -47.71 4.03 -28.69
CA GLU A 48 -48.92 4.30 -27.90
C GLU A 48 -49.88 3.09 -27.83
N ARG A 49 -50.01 2.29 -28.89
CA ARG A 49 -50.99 1.19 -28.96
C ARG A 49 -50.44 -0.22 -28.83
N ILE A 50 -49.22 -0.48 -29.31
CA ILE A 50 -48.63 -1.84 -29.30
C ILE A 50 -47.76 -2.04 -28.06
N LEU A 51 -46.75 -1.17 -27.86
CA LEU A 51 -45.79 -1.30 -26.77
C LEU A 51 -46.31 -0.77 -25.43
N LYS A 52 -47.31 0.14 -25.44
CA LYS A 52 -47.82 0.86 -24.27
C LYS A 52 -46.72 1.59 -23.47
N LYS A 53 -45.62 1.95 -24.14
CA LYS A 53 -44.46 2.65 -23.60
C LYS A 53 -44.02 3.72 -24.61
N PRO A 54 -44.04 5.02 -24.25
CA PRO A 54 -43.55 6.07 -25.13
C PRO A 54 -42.01 6.14 -25.07
N ASN A 55 -41.35 6.26 -26.22
CA ASN A 55 -39.91 6.54 -26.29
C ASN A 55 -39.61 8.01 -25.91
N PRO A 56 -38.40 8.37 -25.45
CA PRO A 56 -38.06 9.77 -25.24
C PRO A 56 -38.06 10.53 -26.58
N ARG A 57 -38.77 11.66 -26.61
CA ARG A 57 -38.84 12.58 -27.76
C ARG A 57 -38.08 13.84 -27.41
N TRP A 58 -37.37 14.46 -28.35
CA TRP A 58 -36.84 15.81 -28.11
C TRP A 58 -37.90 16.89 -28.40
N ASP A 59 -38.32 17.66 -27.39
CA ASP A 59 -39.26 18.79 -27.53
C ASP A 59 -38.81 20.09 -26.82
N TYR A 60 -37.51 20.22 -26.56
CA TYR A 60 -36.92 21.34 -25.80
C TYR A 60 -36.13 22.35 -26.63
N ALA A 61 -36.15 22.25 -27.97
CA ALA A 61 -35.46 23.18 -28.87
C ALA A 61 -35.79 24.65 -28.48
N ASP A 62 -34.75 25.49 -28.43
CA ASP A 62 -34.86 26.85 -27.87
C ASP A 62 -34.16 27.93 -28.69
N HIS A 63 -33.46 27.57 -29.77
CA HIS A 63 -32.72 28.50 -30.63
C HIS A 63 -31.65 29.33 -29.88
N ILE A 64 -31.18 28.87 -28.73
CA ILE A 64 -30.13 29.55 -27.95
C ILE A 64 -28.77 28.97 -28.31
N ASN A 65 -27.90 29.82 -28.86
CA ASN A 65 -26.59 29.44 -29.41
C ASN A 65 -25.38 29.93 -28.57
N LEU A 66 -25.63 30.53 -27.40
CA LEU A 66 -24.61 31.01 -26.45
C LEU A 66 -25.17 30.99 -25.03
N GLY A 67 -24.36 30.53 -24.07
CA GLY A 67 -24.73 30.40 -22.66
C GLY A 67 -25.31 29.02 -22.31
N TYR A 68 -25.15 28.63 -21.04
CA TYR A 68 -25.59 27.33 -20.55
C TYR A 68 -26.95 27.31 -19.87
N GLU A 69 -27.50 28.48 -19.52
CA GLU A 69 -28.74 28.61 -18.77
C GLU A 69 -29.75 29.51 -19.48
N LYS A 70 -31.02 29.19 -19.29
CA LYS A 70 -32.17 29.99 -19.72
C LYS A 70 -33.20 30.06 -18.59
N THR A 71 -34.02 31.10 -18.64
CA THR A 71 -35.18 31.24 -17.76
C THR A 71 -36.41 30.62 -18.42
N ILE A 72 -37.08 29.71 -17.72
CA ILE A 72 -38.36 29.12 -18.11
C ILE A 72 -39.46 29.49 -17.11
N ASN A 73 -40.69 29.61 -17.58
CA ASN A 73 -41.86 29.84 -16.74
C ASN A 73 -42.68 28.56 -16.61
N GLU A 74 -42.67 27.96 -15.44
CA GLU A 74 -43.50 26.79 -15.11
C GLU A 74 -44.53 27.19 -14.06
N ASN A 75 -45.82 27.09 -14.41
CA ASN A 75 -46.94 27.42 -13.51
C ASN A 75 -46.87 28.82 -12.86
N GLY A 76 -46.31 29.81 -13.57
CA GLY A 76 -46.15 31.18 -13.07
C GLY A 76 -44.92 31.43 -12.19
N ILE A 77 -44.04 30.43 -12.05
CA ILE A 77 -42.77 30.52 -11.33
C ILE A 77 -41.63 30.52 -12.35
N SER A 78 -40.74 31.52 -12.25
CA SER A 78 -39.51 31.62 -13.03
C SER A 78 -38.47 30.64 -12.49
N LYS A 79 -37.96 29.73 -13.32
CA LYS A 79 -36.94 28.74 -12.97
C LYS A 79 -35.80 28.77 -13.99
N LEU A 80 -34.58 28.50 -13.53
CA LEU A 80 -33.43 28.32 -14.41
C LEU A 80 -33.39 26.88 -14.94
N ALA A 81 -33.17 26.72 -16.23
CA ALA A 81 -33.03 25.45 -16.93
C ALA A 81 -31.83 25.50 -17.87
N PRO A 82 -31.19 24.35 -18.18
CA PRO A 82 -30.10 24.33 -19.15
C PRO A 82 -30.61 24.68 -20.55
N THR A 83 -29.77 25.31 -21.36
CA THR A 83 -30.05 25.55 -22.79
C THR A 83 -29.91 24.24 -23.58
N SER A 84 -30.60 24.14 -24.71
CA SER A 84 -30.45 23.01 -25.63
C SER A 84 -29.02 22.89 -26.13
N TYR A 85 -28.35 24.04 -26.37
CA TYR A 85 -26.93 24.08 -26.70
C TYR A 85 -26.05 23.45 -25.63
N ALA A 86 -26.26 23.79 -24.35
CA ALA A 86 -25.54 23.17 -23.24
C ALA A 86 -25.75 21.67 -23.15
N LEU A 87 -26.98 21.21 -23.36
CA LEU A 87 -27.30 19.79 -23.31
C LEU A 87 -26.67 19.01 -24.48
N CYS A 88 -26.60 19.59 -25.69
CA CYS A 88 -25.85 19.00 -26.81
C CYS A 88 -24.36 18.85 -26.47
N VAL A 89 -23.75 19.90 -25.92
CA VAL A 89 -22.32 19.89 -25.52
C VAL A 89 -22.08 18.92 -24.36
N GLU A 90 -22.95 18.90 -23.35
CA GLU A 90 -22.87 17.99 -22.23
C GLU A 90 -23.01 16.53 -22.68
N ALA A 91 -23.95 16.24 -23.57
CA ALA A 91 -24.11 14.89 -24.12
C ALA A 91 -22.80 14.40 -24.73
N ARG A 92 -22.08 15.28 -25.43
CA ARG A 92 -20.79 14.96 -26.02
C ARG A 92 -19.66 14.83 -24.99
N PHE A 93 -19.45 15.85 -24.16
CA PHE A 93 -18.35 15.84 -23.18
C PHE A 93 -18.49 14.76 -22.11
N MET A 94 -19.71 14.38 -21.77
CA MET A 94 -20.04 13.37 -20.77
C MET A 94 -20.55 12.06 -21.39
N GLN A 95 -20.25 11.78 -22.66
CA GLN A 95 -20.80 10.61 -23.37
C GLN A 95 -20.56 9.28 -22.64
N ASP A 96 -19.40 9.11 -21.99
CA ASP A 96 -19.02 7.87 -21.28
C ASP A 96 -19.53 7.85 -19.81
N LEU A 97 -20.30 8.87 -19.40
CA LEU A 97 -20.87 8.99 -18.07
C LEU A 97 -22.21 8.22 -17.98
N THR A 98 -22.40 7.52 -16.87
CA THR A 98 -23.59 6.74 -16.54
C THR A 98 -24.36 7.49 -15.50
N ILE A 99 -25.49 8.04 -15.92
CA ILE A 99 -26.37 8.81 -15.07
C ILE A 99 -27.48 7.93 -14.49
N LYS A 100 -27.99 8.35 -13.34
CA LYS A 100 -29.16 7.74 -12.73
C LYS A 100 -30.40 8.41 -13.28
N LYS A 101 -31.13 7.66 -14.09
CA LYS A 101 -32.38 8.08 -14.70
C LYS A 101 -33.55 7.53 -13.87
N PRO A 102 -34.59 8.32 -13.54
CA PRO A 102 -35.75 7.77 -12.84
C PRO A 102 -36.41 6.64 -13.64
N LYS A 103 -36.86 5.54 -13.02
CA LYS A 103 -37.49 4.38 -13.68
C LYS A 103 -38.90 4.68 -14.17
N GLU A 104 -39.36 3.94 -15.20
CA GLU A 104 -40.66 4.14 -15.88
C GLU A 104 -41.87 4.20 -14.94
N ASP A 105 -41.87 3.38 -13.88
CA ASP A 105 -43.05 3.10 -13.07
C ASP A 105 -43.02 3.71 -11.67
N ASP A 106 -41.85 4.17 -11.19
CA ASP A 106 -41.68 4.82 -9.89
C ASP A 106 -40.58 5.90 -9.97
N GLU A 107 -40.92 7.14 -9.56
CA GLU A 107 -39.97 8.27 -9.50
C GLU A 107 -38.95 8.11 -8.36
N LEU A 108 -39.16 7.16 -7.44
CA LEU A 108 -38.24 6.84 -6.34
C LEU A 108 -37.21 5.76 -6.71
N GLU A 109 -37.40 5.03 -7.81
CA GLU A 109 -36.44 4.04 -8.30
C GLU A 109 -35.64 4.60 -9.48
N GLU A 110 -34.34 4.30 -9.52
CA GLU A 110 -33.42 4.78 -10.56
C GLU A 110 -32.88 3.62 -11.41
N GLU A 111 -32.68 3.85 -12.71
CA GLU A 111 -31.94 3.00 -13.63
C GLU A 111 -30.64 3.68 -14.07
N LYS A 112 -29.59 2.88 -14.31
CA LYS A 112 -28.31 3.38 -14.82
C LYS A 112 -28.37 3.44 -16.34
N VAL A 113 -28.15 4.62 -16.91
CA VAL A 113 -28.15 4.85 -18.37
C VAL A 113 -26.88 5.61 -18.74
N GLU A 114 -26.17 5.15 -19.76
CA GLU A 114 -25.03 5.84 -20.35
C GLU A 114 -25.51 7.00 -21.22
N ILE A 115 -24.84 8.15 -21.19
CA ILE A 115 -25.24 9.33 -21.96
C ILE A 115 -25.08 9.09 -23.46
N SER A 116 -23.97 8.45 -23.88
CA SER A 116 -23.71 8.00 -25.26
C SER A 116 -23.88 9.08 -26.33
N ASN A 117 -23.55 10.34 -26.04
CA ASN A 117 -23.77 11.49 -26.94
C ASN A 117 -25.24 11.69 -27.37
N GLU A 118 -26.20 11.14 -26.62
CA GLU A 118 -27.63 11.26 -26.92
C GLU A 118 -28.33 12.21 -25.94
N ILE A 119 -28.71 13.39 -26.44
CA ILE A 119 -29.42 14.42 -25.63
C ILE A 119 -30.74 13.90 -25.01
N LYS A 120 -31.34 12.86 -25.60
CA LYS A 120 -32.58 12.22 -25.13
C LYS A 120 -32.39 11.45 -23.82
N ASN A 121 -31.15 11.09 -23.47
CA ASN A 121 -30.86 10.40 -22.21
C ASN A 121 -31.09 11.28 -20.99
N PHE A 122 -31.17 12.61 -21.16
CA PHE A 122 -31.55 13.58 -20.13
C PHE A 122 -33.06 13.74 -19.90
N ILE A 123 -33.90 13.05 -20.69
CA ILE A 123 -35.36 13.15 -20.65
C ILE A 123 -35.95 11.95 -19.93
N LYS A 124 -36.92 12.23 -19.05
CA LYS A 124 -37.77 11.23 -18.42
C LYS A 124 -39.11 11.12 -19.14
N VAL A 125 -39.56 9.89 -19.38
CA VAL A 125 -40.88 9.59 -19.97
C VAL A 125 -41.74 8.75 -19.02
N PRO A 126 -42.69 9.35 -18.29
CA PRO A 126 -43.62 8.61 -17.43
C PRO A 126 -44.82 8.07 -18.25
N ARG A 127 -45.35 6.88 -17.89
CA ARG A 127 -46.48 6.25 -18.63
C ARG A 127 -47.74 7.11 -18.74
N ASN A 128 -48.03 7.93 -17.72
CA ASN A 128 -49.28 8.70 -17.62
C ASN A 128 -49.05 10.21 -17.38
N LYS A 129 -47.84 10.72 -17.66
CA LYS A 129 -47.52 12.17 -17.55
C LYS A 129 -46.79 12.62 -18.82
N LYS A 130 -46.72 13.94 -19.01
CA LYS A 130 -45.83 14.50 -20.04
C LYS A 130 -44.38 14.16 -19.70
N GLN A 131 -43.57 13.94 -20.74
CA GLN A 131 -42.13 13.86 -20.56
C GLN A 131 -41.58 15.16 -19.96
N TYR A 132 -40.47 15.07 -19.24
CA TYR A 132 -39.79 16.23 -18.66
C TYR A 132 -38.27 16.02 -18.68
N LEU A 133 -37.52 17.12 -18.72
CA LEU A 133 -36.06 17.10 -18.55
C LEU A 133 -35.73 16.93 -17.06
N PHE A 134 -35.04 15.84 -16.69
CA PHE A 134 -34.63 15.63 -15.30
C PHE A 134 -33.20 16.15 -15.03
N TYR A 135 -32.41 16.35 -16.08
CA TYR A 135 -31.07 16.93 -16.00
C TYR A 135 -31.15 18.46 -15.83
N THR A 136 -30.44 18.99 -14.84
CA THR A 136 -30.51 20.40 -14.43
C THR A 136 -29.17 21.11 -14.62
N ILE A 137 -29.14 22.43 -14.41
CA ILE A 137 -27.90 23.24 -14.47
C ILE A 137 -26.87 22.78 -13.44
N ASP A 138 -27.33 22.27 -12.29
CA ASP A 138 -26.44 21.75 -11.26
C ASP A 138 -25.77 20.43 -11.68
N ASN A 139 -26.38 19.71 -12.62
CA ASN A 139 -25.80 18.50 -13.20
C ASN A 139 -24.77 18.81 -14.30
N LEU A 140 -24.88 19.96 -14.99
CA LEU A 140 -23.96 20.34 -16.05
C LEU A 140 -22.52 20.45 -15.54
N SER A 141 -21.61 19.80 -16.26
CA SER A 141 -20.16 19.83 -16.01
C SER A 141 -19.56 21.24 -16.09
N LYS A 142 -18.45 21.45 -15.36
CA LYS A 142 -17.72 22.72 -15.45
C LYS A 142 -17.13 22.92 -16.84
N ARG A 143 -16.69 21.84 -17.51
CA ARG A 143 -16.24 21.85 -18.91
C ARG A 143 -17.32 22.41 -19.86
N THR A 144 -18.55 21.90 -19.79
CA THR A 144 -19.69 22.39 -20.59
C THR A 144 -20.03 23.85 -20.31
N LYS A 145 -20.09 24.23 -19.03
CA LYS A 145 -20.39 25.62 -18.62
C LYS A 145 -19.37 26.60 -19.19
N ASN A 146 -18.08 26.29 -19.07
CA ASN A 146 -17.01 27.15 -19.58
C ASN A 146 -17.06 27.23 -21.12
N PHE A 147 -17.22 26.10 -21.81
CA PHE A 147 -17.26 26.06 -23.27
C PHE A 147 -18.43 26.88 -23.84
N THR A 148 -19.65 26.59 -23.40
CA THR A 148 -20.87 27.23 -23.93
C THR A 148 -21.02 28.70 -23.53
N SER A 149 -20.31 29.15 -22.49
CA SER A 149 -20.24 30.57 -22.13
C SER A 149 -19.34 31.38 -23.06
N ARG A 150 -18.34 30.74 -23.69
CA ARG A 150 -17.32 31.40 -24.52
C ARG A 150 -17.55 31.20 -26.01
N PHE A 151 -17.83 29.98 -26.45
CA PHE A 151 -17.97 29.65 -27.87
C PHE A 151 -19.43 29.74 -28.28
N LYS A 152 -19.75 30.72 -29.13
CA LYS A 152 -21.08 30.88 -29.71
C LYS A 152 -21.19 30.03 -30.96
N LEU A 153 -22.25 29.24 -31.06
CA LEU A 153 -22.59 28.50 -32.28
C LEU A 153 -23.16 29.46 -33.34
N LEU A 154 -22.62 29.43 -34.56
CA LEU A 154 -23.10 30.27 -35.66
C LEU A 154 -23.82 29.47 -36.72
N LYS A 155 -23.24 28.32 -37.06
CA LYS A 155 -23.75 27.43 -38.10
C LYS A 155 -23.28 26.02 -37.83
N HIS A 156 -24.18 25.06 -37.97
CA HIS A 156 -23.85 23.64 -37.94
C HIS A 156 -24.36 22.98 -39.22
N GLN A 157 -23.53 22.12 -39.81
CA GLN A 157 -23.90 21.18 -40.86
C GLN A 157 -23.97 19.80 -40.20
N LYS A 158 -25.19 19.29 -40.03
CA LYS A 158 -25.41 17.90 -39.62
C LYS A 158 -24.87 16.95 -40.68
N ASN A 159 -24.58 15.72 -40.26
CA ASN A 159 -23.99 14.71 -41.12
C ASN A 159 -24.80 14.53 -42.42
N ASP A 160 -24.18 14.81 -43.56
CA ASP A 160 -24.83 14.70 -44.86
C ASP A 160 -24.71 13.29 -45.46
N ILE A 161 -25.29 13.10 -46.66
CA ILE A 161 -25.27 11.80 -47.35
C ILE A 161 -23.86 11.31 -47.71
N LEU A 162 -22.87 12.20 -47.73
CA LEU A 162 -21.47 11.87 -48.01
C LEU A 162 -20.66 11.68 -46.71
N GLY A 163 -21.29 11.82 -45.54
CA GLY A 163 -20.63 11.70 -44.25
C GLY A 163 -19.99 13.01 -43.76
N PHE A 164 -20.26 14.15 -44.40
CA PHE A 164 -19.65 15.44 -44.02
C PHE A 164 -20.45 16.14 -42.91
N SER A 165 -19.76 16.55 -41.86
CA SER A 165 -20.30 17.40 -40.80
C SER A 165 -19.25 18.40 -40.33
N THR A 166 -19.70 19.63 -40.06
CA THR A 166 -18.82 20.71 -39.61
C THR A 166 -19.60 21.73 -38.80
N THR A 167 -18.90 22.43 -37.91
CA THR A 167 -19.49 23.45 -37.04
C THR A 167 -18.65 24.72 -37.06
N LEU A 168 -19.30 25.85 -37.27
CA LEU A 168 -18.70 27.18 -37.23
C LEU A 168 -19.05 27.88 -35.92
N PHE A 169 -18.01 28.24 -35.17
CA PHE A 169 -18.08 28.93 -33.88
C PHE A 169 -17.53 30.37 -33.96
N GLU A 170 -17.93 31.19 -33.00
CA GLU A 170 -17.32 32.48 -32.65
C GLU A 170 -16.77 32.39 -31.22
N ASP A 171 -15.47 32.66 -31.06
CA ASP A 171 -14.85 32.80 -29.74
C ASP A 171 -15.10 34.22 -29.21
N THR A 172 -16.06 34.35 -28.29
CA THR A 172 -16.49 35.65 -27.76
C THR A 172 -15.44 36.33 -26.86
N GLU A 173 -14.42 35.60 -26.40
CA GLU A 173 -13.33 36.13 -25.58
C GLU A 173 -12.09 36.50 -26.40
N ASN A 174 -11.88 35.87 -27.56
CA ASN A 174 -10.72 36.10 -28.42
C ASN A 174 -11.05 36.97 -29.64
N SER A 175 -11.40 38.23 -29.42
CA SER A 175 -11.70 39.21 -30.48
C SER A 175 -12.77 38.75 -31.48
N ASN A 176 -13.72 37.91 -31.06
CA ASN A 176 -14.76 37.32 -31.91
C ASN A 176 -14.18 36.51 -33.08
N LYS A 177 -13.05 35.83 -32.87
CA LYS A 177 -12.41 34.98 -33.88
C LYS A 177 -13.36 33.86 -34.33
N ARG A 178 -13.50 33.68 -35.64
CA ARG A 178 -14.27 32.59 -36.24
C ARG A 178 -13.44 31.31 -36.30
N ILE A 179 -14.06 30.19 -35.93
CA ILE A 179 -13.41 28.88 -35.86
C ILE A 179 -14.29 27.86 -36.58
N LEU A 180 -13.76 27.19 -37.60
CA LEU A 180 -14.44 26.12 -38.32
C LEU A 180 -13.88 24.76 -37.90
N ALA A 181 -14.73 23.93 -37.31
CA ALA A 181 -14.37 22.62 -36.78
C ALA A 181 -14.95 21.51 -37.67
N PHE A 182 -14.11 20.58 -38.10
CA PHE A 182 -14.52 19.44 -38.93
C PHE A 182 -14.65 18.19 -38.05
N ARG A 183 -15.79 17.52 -38.16
CA ARG A 183 -16.06 16.24 -37.49
C ARG A 183 -15.42 15.11 -38.30
N GLY A 184 -14.79 14.14 -37.63
CA GLY A 184 -14.39 12.87 -38.25
C GLY A 184 -15.47 11.78 -38.14
N THR A 185 -15.14 10.56 -38.55
CA THR A 185 -15.99 9.38 -38.35
C THR A 185 -16.00 9.00 -36.85
N GLU A 186 -17.12 8.55 -36.30
CA GLU A 186 -17.16 7.97 -34.95
C GLU A 186 -16.54 6.58 -34.97
N ILE A 187 -15.55 6.33 -34.11
CA ILE A 187 -14.80 5.07 -34.07
C ILE A 187 -15.57 4.07 -33.21
N THR A 188 -16.35 3.18 -33.82
CA THR A 188 -16.64 1.88 -33.19
C THR A 188 -15.48 0.92 -33.48
N PRO A 189 -15.15 -0.05 -32.59
CA PRO A 189 -14.07 -1.00 -32.84
C PRO A 189 -14.22 -1.82 -34.14
N GLY A 190 -15.43 -1.89 -34.70
CA GLY A 190 -15.72 -2.52 -36.00
C GLY A 190 -15.53 -1.59 -37.21
N ASP A 191 -15.64 -0.28 -37.03
CA ASP A 191 -15.54 0.74 -38.11
C ASP A 191 -14.09 1.12 -38.45
N LEU A 192 -13.11 0.66 -37.67
CA LEU A 192 -11.69 0.89 -37.93
C LEU A 192 -11.25 0.40 -39.33
N TYR A 193 -11.90 -0.65 -39.84
CA TYR A 193 -11.66 -1.19 -41.18
C TYR A 193 -12.16 -0.25 -42.31
N ALA A 194 -13.11 0.64 -42.02
CA ALA A 194 -13.62 1.63 -42.96
C ALA A 194 -12.69 2.85 -43.04
N ASP A 195 -12.06 3.27 -41.93
CA ASP A 195 -11.05 4.33 -41.94
C ASP A 195 -9.75 3.87 -42.65
N VAL A 196 -9.41 2.57 -42.58
CA VAL A 196 -8.34 1.94 -43.40
C VAL A 196 -8.71 1.87 -44.90
N GLN A 197 -9.99 1.99 -45.26
CA GLN A 197 -10.39 2.14 -46.67
C GLN A 197 -10.15 3.57 -47.21
N LEU A 198 -10.00 4.59 -46.35
CA LEU A 198 -9.57 5.95 -46.74
C LEU A 198 -8.05 6.04 -46.98
N THR A 199 -7.30 5.00 -46.60
CA THR A 199 -5.91 4.77 -47.06
C THR A 199 -5.80 4.05 -48.39
N THR A 200 -6.91 3.81 -49.09
CA THR A 200 -6.83 3.73 -50.55
C THR A 200 -6.45 5.13 -51.06
N ASN A 201 -5.61 5.24 -52.09
CA ASN A 201 -5.03 6.49 -52.61
C ASN A 201 -6.05 7.53 -53.15
N GLU A 202 -7.23 7.71 -52.55
CA GLU A 202 -8.39 8.45 -53.06
C GLU A 202 -8.81 9.60 -52.12
N ILE A 203 -9.14 10.77 -52.70
CA ILE A 203 -9.68 11.91 -51.93
C ILE A 203 -11.13 11.62 -51.50
N PRO A 204 -11.54 11.85 -50.24
CA PRO A 204 -12.88 11.57 -49.76
C PRO A 204 -13.97 12.38 -50.48
N ALA A 205 -15.15 11.79 -50.69
CA ALA A 205 -16.30 12.49 -51.30
C ALA A 205 -16.77 13.71 -50.48
N GLN A 206 -16.51 13.71 -49.17
CA GLN A 206 -16.80 14.80 -48.22
C GLN A 206 -16.16 16.15 -48.63
N VAL A 207 -15.11 16.13 -49.44
CA VAL A 207 -14.44 17.36 -49.93
C VAL A 207 -15.38 18.23 -50.78
N ASN A 208 -16.31 17.62 -51.54
CA ASN A 208 -17.30 18.39 -52.30
C ASN A 208 -18.26 19.15 -51.37
N SER A 209 -18.73 18.48 -50.31
CA SER A 209 -19.57 19.11 -49.27
C SER A 209 -18.81 20.19 -48.50
N LEU A 210 -17.53 19.97 -48.21
CA LEU A 210 -16.64 20.97 -47.62
C LEU A 210 -16.58 22.24 -48.47
N ILE A 211 -16.30 22.10 -49.78
CA ILE A 211 -16.23 23.25 -50.70
C ILE A 211 -17.57 23.99 -50.74
N ASN A 212 -18.68 23.27 -50.90
CA ASN A 212 -20.01 23.88 -50.92
C ASN A 212 -20.30 24.65 -49.62
N PHE A 213 -20.08 24.01 -48.47
CA PHE A 213 -20.31 24.63 -47.17
C PHE A 213 -19.44 25.86 -46.97
N PHE A 214 -18.16 25.80 -47.34
CA PHE A 214 -17.26 26.95 -47.21
C PHE A 214 -17.73 28.13 -48.05
N LEU A 215 -18.12 27.89 -49.30
CA LEU A 215 -18.60 28.91 -50.21
C LEU A 215 -19.96 29.50 -49.81
N ASP A 216 -20.87 28.68 -49.29
CA ASP A 216 -22.26 29.07 -49.05
C ASP A 216 -22.54 29.52 -47.60
N SER A 217 -21.71 29.08 -46.64
CA SER A 217 -21.93 29.36 -45.22
C SER A 217 -20.78 30.08 -44.54
N VAL A 218 -19.52 29.85 -44.95
CA VAL A 218 -18.36 30.48 -44.29
C VAL A 218 -18.06 31.85 -44.89
N ILE A 219 -17.73 31.91 -46.19
CA ILE A 219 -17.38 33.16 -46.87
C ILE A 219 -18.43 34.27 -46.65
N PRO A 220 -19.76 34.01 -46.72
CA PRO A 220 -20.76 35.06 -46.52
C PRO A 220 -20.80 35.65 -45.10
N ILE A 221 -20.27 34.95 -44.10
CA ILE A 221 -20.23 35.40 -42.70
C ILE A 221 -18.94 36.21 -42.41
N LEU A 222 -17.89 36.02 -43.20
CA LEU A 222 -16.61 36.71 -43.02
C LEU A 222 -16.67 38.15 -43.50
N LYS A 223 -16.06 39.06 -42.74
CA LYS A 223 -15.79 40.42 -43.21
C LYS A 223 -14.67 40.40 -44.24
N GLU A 224 -14.58 41.47 -45.04
CA GLU A 224 -13.51 41.61 -46.03
C GLU A 224 -12.12 41.54 -45.36
N GLY A 225 -11.28 40.63 -45.85
CA GLY A 225 -9.94 40.36 -45.31
C GLY A 225 -9.92 39.59 -43.98
N GLU A 226 -11.07 39.20 -43.42
CA GLU A 226 -11.14 38.38 -42.22
C GLU A 226 -10.70 36.95 -42.50
N LYS A 227 -9.83 36.42 -41.63
CA LYS A 227 -9.34 35.05 -41.68
C LYS A 227 -9.85 34.23 -40.52
N ILE A 228 -10.08 32.95 -40.76
CA ILE A 228 -10.60 32.00 -39.78
C ILE A 228 -9.55 31.03 -39.28
N ASN A 229 -9.78 30.48 -38.11
CA ASN A 229 -9.04 29.33 -37.62
C ASN A 229 -9.81 28.05 -37.98
N ILE A 230 -9.09 26.97 -38.22
CA ILE A 230 -9.69 25.68 -38.57
C ILE A 230 -9.11 24.56 -37.71
N CYS A 231 -9.96 23.60 -37.34
CA CYS A 231 -9.49 22.44 -36.58
C CYS A 231 -10.30 21.17 -36.85
N GLY A 232 -9.73 20.03 -36.51
CA GLY A 232 -10.41 18.75 -36.59
C GLY A 232 -9.60 17.59 -36.02
N HIS A 233 -10.30 16.51 -35.71
CA HIS A 233 -9.74 15.26 -35.20
C HIS A 233 -9.97 14.12 -36.19
N SER A 234 -9.04 13.16 -36.26
CA SER A 234 -9.14 11.99 -37.17
C SER A 234 -9.38 12.45 -38.63
N LEU A 235 -10.37 11.88 -39.33
CA LEU A 235 -10.80 12.34 -40.67
C LEU A 235 -11.17 13.83 -40.70
N GLY A 236 -11.66 14.41 -39.61
CA GLY A 236 -11.88 15.85 -39.50
C GLY A 236 -10.57 16.65 -39.58
N GLY A 237 -9.49 16.14 -39.00
CA GLY A 237 -8.15 16.72 -39.14
C GLY A 237 -7.64 16.65 -40.58
N TYR A 238 -7.92 15.54 -41.27
CA TYR A 238 -7.60 15.37 -42.69
C TYR A 238 -8.34 16.40 -43.56
N LEU A 239 -9.65 16.57 -43.33
CA LEU A 239 -10.46 17.61 -43.97
C LEU A 239 -9.98 19.02 -43.64
N THR A 240 -9.44 19.25 -42.44
CA THR A 240 -8.84 20.52 -42.03
C THR A 240 -7.65 20.87 -42.94
N GLN A 241 -6.76 19.91 -43.18
CA GLN A 241 -5.61 20.09 -44.08
C GLN A 241 -6.07 20.33 -45.52
N ILE A 242 -7.08 19.60 -46.01
CA ILE A 242 -7.68 19.85 -47.33
C ILE A 242 -8.29 21.24 -47.43
N CYS A 243 -9.01 21.70 -46.41
CA CYS A 243 -9.60 23.04 -46.37
C CYS A 243 -8.50 24.10 -46.50
N ALA A 244 -7.38 23.94 -45.78
CA ALA A 244 -6.25 24.85 -45.85
C ALA A 244 -5.65 24.97 -47.25
N PHE A 245 -5.52 23.85 -47.96
CA PHE A 245 -4.96 23.83 -49.32
C PHE A 245 -5.96 24.29 -50.38
N THR A 246 -7.25 24.22 -50.09
CA THR A 246 -8.31 24.69 -51.00
C THR A 246 -8.54 26.20 -50.87
N PHE A 247 -8.51 26.73 -49.63
CA PHE A 247 -8.88 28.11 -49.29
C PHE A 247 -7.77 28.88 -48.52
N PRO A 248 -6.48 28.80 -48.91
CA PRO A 248 -5.35 29.31 -48.11
C PRO A 248 -5.47 30.81 -47.75
N GLU A 249 -6.10 31.61 -48.62
CA GLU A 249 -6.31 33.04 -48.42
C GLU A 249 -7.22 33.38 -47.23
N TYR A 250 -8.10 32.47 -46.83
CA TYR A 250 -9.06 32.65 -45.73
C TYR A 250 -8.59 32.07 -44.40
N ILE A 251 -7.49 31.30 -44.39
CA ILE A 251 -7.03 30.59 -43.19
C ILE A 251 -5.94 31.38 -42.45
N ASP A 252 -6.05 31.44 -41.12
CA ASP A 252 -5.06 32.03 -40.20
C ASP A 252 -4.27 30.96 -39.44
N GLU A 253 -4.95 30.08 -38.71
CA GLU A 253 -4.33 29.01 -37.91
C GLU A 253 -5.01 27.65 -38.13
N ILE A 254 -4.21 26.59 -38.01
CA ILE A 254 -4.60 25.21 -38.31
C ILE A 254 -4.22 24.32 -37.11
N TYR A 255 -5.20 23.56 -36.61
CA TYR A 255 -5.02 22.64 -35.49
C TYR A 255 -5.59 21.26 -35.82
N THR A 256 -4.75 20.23 -35.92
CA THR A 256 -5.21 18.86 -36.19
C THR A 256 -4.85 17.93 -35.04
N PHE A 257 -5.77 17.06 -34.65
CA PHE A 257 -5.56 16.10 -33.56
C PHE A 257 -5.66 14.68 -34.10
N ASN A 258 -4.63 13.87 -33.86
CA ASN A 258 -4.57 12.45 -34.22
C ASN A 258 -5.06 12.21 -35.66
N SER A 259 -4.61 13.05 -36.59
CA SER A 259 -5.08 13.09 -37.97
C SER A 259 -4.13 12.29 -38.85
N PRO A 260 -4.64 11.54 -39.84
CA PRO A 260 -3.79 11.12 -40.96
C PRO A 260 -3.35 12.33 -41.78
N GLY A 261 -2.20 12.22 -42.43
CA GLY A 261 -1.66 13.20 -43.35
C GLY A 261 -2.32 13.16 -44.74
N ILE A 262 -2.26 14.27 -45.47
CA ILE A 262 -2.80 14.39 -46.84
C ILE A 262 -1.77 14.10 -47.94
N LEU A 263 -0.48 13.98 -47.60
CA LEU A 263 0.63 13.79 -48.54
C LEU A 263 1.10 12.33 -48.55
N THR A 264 1.86 11.93 -49.58
CA THR A 264 2.37 10.56 -49.75
C THR A 264 3.68 10.31 -48.99
N ASP A 265 3.84 9.18 -48.30
CA ASP A 265 5.10 8.81 -47.61
C ASP A 265 6.08 8.04 -48.54
N TYR A 266 6.93 8.78 -49.25
CA TYR A 266 7.97 8.23 -50.13
C TYR A 266 9.16 7.54 -49.39
N ILE A 267 9.21 7.54 -48.06
CA ILE A 267 10.35 6.98 -47.28
C ILE A 267 10.08 5.52 -46.86
N GLN A 268 8.85 5.16 -46.46
CA GLN A 268 8.49 3.76 -46.18
C GLN A 268 8.50 2.86 -47.43
N THR A 269 8.26 3.43 -48.61
CA THR A 269 8.29 2.72 -49.91
C THR A 269 9.68 2.18 -50.30
N ARG A 270 10.77 2.57 -49.62
CA ARG A 270 12.13 2.07 -49.87
C ARG A 270 12.59 0.88 -49.02
N VAL A 271 11.85 0.49 -47.98
CA VAL A 271 12.30 -0.50 -46.98
C VAL A 271 11.66 -1.89 -47.12
N GLY A 272 10.97 -2.16 -48.24
CA GLY A 272 10.62 -3.52 -48.65
C GLY A 272 9.43 -4.19 -47.96
N ILE A 273 8.58 -3.44 -47.25
CA ILE A 273 7.23 -3.90 -46.87
C ILE A 273 6.30 -3.65 -48.08
N PRO A 274 5.70 -4.67 -48.71
CA PRO A 274 4.75 -4.44 -49.78
C PRO A 274 3.40 -4.05 -49.18
N ASN A 275 3.03 -2.77 -49.19
CA ASN A 275 1.66 -2.34 -48.91
C ASN A 275 1.31 -1.01 -49.63
N ILE A 276 0.18 -1.04 -50.37
CA ILE A 276 -0.78 -0.02 -50.84
C ILE A 276 -0.29 1.36 -51.38
N ASP A 277 0.88 1.88 -51.00
CA ASP A 277 1.29 3.29 -51.18
C ASP A 277 2.25 3.53 -52.36
N LEU A 278 2.09 2.79 -53.46
CA LEU A 278 2.96 2.89 -54.65
C LEU A 278 2.52 3.94 -55.68
N MET A 279 1.44 4.69 -55.43
CA MET A 279 0.86 5.65 -56.37
C MET A 279 0.62 7.02 -55.70
N PRO A 280 0.92 8.15 -56.37
CA PRO A 280 0.43 9.46 -55.93
C PRO A 280 -1.05 9.38 -55.58
N ARG A 281 -1.53 10.08 -54.53
CA ARG A 281 -2.97 10.12 -54.23
C ARG A 281 -3.72 10.63 -55.46
N PHE A 282 -4.45 9.73 -56.12
CA PHE A 282 -5.14 10.01 -57.36
C PHE A 282 -6.62 10.24 -57.09
N ILE A 283 -7.15 11.22 -57.79
CA ILE A 283 -8.57 11.52 -57.77
C ILE A 283 -9.29 10.48 -58.62
N ARG A 284 -10.20 9.71 -58.01
CA ARG A 284 -11.12 8.87 -58.77
C ARG A 284 -11.91 9.74 -59.74
N ASN A 285 -11.93 9.37 -61.02
CA ASN A 285 -12.76 10.01 -62.04
C ASN A 285 -14.27 10.04 -61.66
N GLU A 286 -14.69 9.18 -60.73
CA GLU A 286 -16.07 9.09 -60.22
C GLU A 286 -16.50 10.29 -59.35
N ILE A 287 -15.57 10.98 -58.67
CA ILE A 287 -15.89 12.17 -57.85
C ILE A 287 -16.15 13.41 -58.73
N ILE A 288 -15.61 13.43 -59.95
CA ILE A 288 -15.82 14.49 -60.94
C ILE A 288 -17.31 14.71 -61.23
N TYR A 289 -18.14 13.66 -61.15
CA TYR A 289 -19.59 13.75 -61.37
C TYR A 289 -20.35 14.51 -60.27
N PHE A 290 -19.80 14.64 -59.06
CA PHE A 290 -20.41 15.40 -57.97
C PHE A 290 -19.96 16.87 -57.94
N PHE A 291 -18.91 17.23 -58.68
CA PHE A 291 -18.44 18.61 -58.77
C PHE A 291 -19.26 19.40 -59.79
N ASN A 292 -20.07 20.34 -59.29
CA ASN A 292 -20.70 21.34 -60.12
C ASN A 292 -19.65 22.30 -60.70
N LYS A 293 -19.93 22.95 -61.85
CA LYS A 293 -19.04 23.93 -62.51
C LYS A 293 -18.43 24.97 -61.56
N ARG A 294 -19.15 25.33 -60.48
CA ARG A 294 -18.72 26.29 -59.45
C ARG A 294 -17.54 25.78 -58.60
N ASN A 295 -17.42 24.47 -58.38
CA ASN A 295 -16.44 23.87 -57.48
C ASN A 295 -15.13 23.50 -58.18
N VAL A 296 -15.17 23.33 -59.50
CA VAL A 296 -14.02 22.92 -60.33
C VAL A 296 -12.76 23.79 -60.09
N PRO A 297 -12.83 25.13 -60.03
CA PRO A 297 -11.62 25.94 -59.83
C PRO A 297 -10.93 25.69 -58.48
N TYR A 298 -11.71 25.53 -57.40
CA TYR A 298 -11.19 25.25 -56.06
C TYR A 298 -10.57 23.85 -55.99
N TYR A 299 -11.16 22.91 -56.72
CA TYR A 299 -10.65 21.57 -56.82
C TYR A 299 -9.32 21.47 -57.58
N GLU A 300 -9.19 22.17 -58.71
CA GLU A 300 -7.92 22.25 -59.44
C GLU A 300 -6.82 22.93 -58.59
N LYS A 301 -7.18 23.96 -57.82
CA LYS A 301 -6.26 24.60 -56.86
C LYS A 301 -5.79 23.64 -55.77
N LEU A 302 -6.68 22.83 -55.20
CA LEU A 302 -6.33 21.79 -54.23
C LEU A 302 -5.33 20.78 -54.82
N LYS A 303 -5.59 20.27 -56.03
CA LYS A 303 -4.70 19.35 -56.75
C LYS A 303 -3.30 19.93 -56.93
N GLU A 304 -3.23 21.17 -57.42
CA GLU A 304 -1.97 21.86 -57.65
C GLU A 304 -1.17 21.97 -56.34
N ASN A 305 -1.82 22.37 -55.25
CA ASN A 305 -1.17 22.53 -53.96
C ASN A 305 -0.67 21.20 -53.38
N ILE A 306 -1.46 20.12 -53.44
CA ILE A 306 -1.02 18.78 -53.00
C ILE A 306 0.18 18.33 -53.84
N PHE A 307 0.10 18.45 -55.18
CA PHE A 307 1.19 18.05 -56.07
C PHE A 307 2.50 18.81 -55.80
N LEU A 308 2.41 20.09 -55.45
CA LEU A 308 3.59 20.88 -55.07
C LEU A 308 4.15 20.45 -53.71
N SER A 309 3.30 20.16 -52.73
CA SER A 309 3.71 19.65 -51.41
C SER A 309 4.32 18.26 -51.44
N ASP A 310 3.80 17.34 -52.26
CA ASP A 310 4.32 15.96 -52.36
C ASP A 310 5.77 15.87 -52.88
N LYS A 311 6.31 16.93 -53.50
CA LYS A 311 7.68 16.91 -54.04
C LYS A 311 8.76 16.88 -52.97
N ASP A 312 8.58 17.63 -51.88
CA ASP A 312 9.59 17.77 -50.82
C ASP A 312 9.00 17.90 -49.39
N HIS A 313 7.67 17.86 -49.25
CA HIS A 313 6.91 18.00 -48.00
C HIS A 313 7.12 19.34 -47.26
N THR A 314 7.75 20.33 -47.89
CA THR A 314 7.99 21.65 -47.27
C THR A 314 7.12 22.76 -47.84
N TYR A 315 6.62 22.60 -49.07
CA TYR A 315 5.75 23.59 -49.72
C TYR A 315 4.44 23.79 -48.94
N LEU A 316 4.09 25.08 -48.74
CA LEU A 316 2.81 25.54 -48.24
C LEU A 316 2.26 26.61 -49.20
N PRO A 317 0.98 26.55 -49.59
CA PRO A 317 0.38 27.57 -50.43
C PRO A 317 0.31 28.91 -49.71
N ALA A 318 0.76 29.98 -50.37
CA ALA A 318 0.64 31.33 -49.82
C ALA A 318 -0.85 31.71 -49.65
N PRO A 319 -1.23 32.40 -48.56
CA PRO A 319 -0.41 33.02 -47.52
C PRO A 319 -0.25 32.18 -46.23
N LEU A 320 -0.36 30.84 -46.29
CA LEU A 320 -0.17 30.01 -45.11
C LEU A 320 1.24 30.17 -44.53
N ASN A 321 1.35 30.01 -43.22
CA ASN A 321 2.61 30.13 -42.48
C ASN A 321 2.77 28.94 -41.56
N VAL A 322 3.88 28.22 -41.71
CA VAL A 322 4.24 27.04 -40.89
C VAL A 322 4.12 27.30 -39.39
N ASN A 323 4.39 28.53 -38.92
CA ASN A 323 4.33 28.89 -37.51
C ASN A 323 2.90 28.94 -36.93
N ASN A 324 1.87 28.88 -37.77
CA ASN A 324 0.46 28.90 -37.39
C ASN A 324 -0.23 27.52 -37.56
N ILE A 325 0.54 26.49 -37.90
CA ILE A 325 0.06 25.14 -38.17
C ILE A 325 0.55 24.23 -37.06
N TYR A 326 -0.36 23.51 -36.41
CA TYR A 326 -0.05 22.62 -35.28
C TYR A 326 -0.69 21.25 -35.50
N HIS A 327 0.14 20.22 -35.46
CA HIS A 327 -0.26 18.83 -35.58
C HIS A 327 -0.02 18.13 -34.24
N MET A 328 -1.08 17.73 -33.56
CA MET A 328 -1.02 17.05 -32.27
C MET A 328 -1.17 15.56 -32.51
N LYS A 329 -0.19 14.80 -32.06
CA LYS A 329 -0.18 13.34 -32.13
C LYS A 329 -0.08 12.77 -30.73
N THR A 330 -0.90 11.77 -30.48
CA THR A 330 -1.00 11.16 -29.16
C THR A 330 -0.22 9.87 -29.13
N ASP A 331 0.64 9.73 -28.13
CA ASP A 331 1.47 8.56 -27.92
C ASP A 331 0.97 7.81 -26.68
N ASN A 332 0.75 6.50 -26.86
CA ASN A 332 0.27 5.60 -25.82
C ASN A 332 1.35 4.65 -25.32
N ASP A 333 2.62 4.80 -25.69
CA ASP A 333 3.65 4.03 -25.03
C ASP A 333 4.03 4.66 -23.67
N SER A 334 4.71 3.89 -22.82
CA SER A 334 5.09 4.36 -21.47
C SER A 334 6.31 5.29 -21.46
N LEU A 335 6.85 5.63 -22.63
CA LEU A 335 8.21 6.14 -22.79
C LEU A 335 8.17 7.39 -23.67
N ALA A 336 8.36 8.57 -23.09
CA ALA A 336 8.27 9.85 -23.81
C ALA A 336 9.29 10.01 -24.96
N PHE A 337 10.23 9.08 -25.12
CA PHE A 337 11.41 9.19 -25.99
C PHE A 337 11.55 8.13 -27.10
N ASN A 338 10.80 7.02 -27.13
CA ASN A 338 10.73 6.25 -28.36
C ASN A 338 9.50 6.70 -29.13
N ASN A 339 9.72 7.50 -30.17
CA ASN A 339 8.77 7.62 -31.28
C ASN A 339 8.60 6.28 -32.05
N LYS A 340 8.61 5.14 -31.35
CA LYS A 340 8.23 3.84 -31.88
C LYS A 340 6.84 3.55 -31.35
N LEU A 341 5.87 4.16 -32.02
CA LEU A 341 4.46 3.82 -31.85
C LEU A 341 4.30 2.30 -31.94
N TYR A 342 3.55 1.73 -30.99
CA TYR A 342 3.08 0.36 -31.12
C TYR A 342 2.18 0.30 -32.36
N GLU A 343 2.52 -0.63 -33.27
CA GLU A 343 1.98 -0.86 -34.62
C GLU A 343 0.59 -0.27 -34.96
N ASN A 344 0.55 0.50 -36.06
CA ASN A 344 -0.62 0.88 -36.88
C ASN A 344 -1.67 1.86 -36.27
N ALA A 345 -1.26 3.04 -35.80
CA ALA A 345 -2.20 4.13 -35.47
C ALA A 345 -2.62 4.93 -36.73
N ILE A 346 -3.91 5.29 -36.83
CA ILE A 346 -4.50 6.04 -37.98
C ILE A 346 -3.76 7.36 -38.27
N GLN A 347 -3.24 8.02 -37.24
CA GLN A 347 -2.51 9.29 -37.36
C GLN A 347 -1.15 9.21 -38.06
N ASP A 348 -0.60 8.01 -38.27
CA ASP A 348 0.68 7.79 -38.98
C ASP A 348 0.49 7.50 -40.48
N LEU A 349 -0.74 7.53 -40.96
CA LEU A 349 -1.07 7.28 -42.36
C LEU A 349 -0.84 8.55 -43.19
N GLY A 350 0.07 8.46 -44.17
CA GLY A 350 0.49 9.61 -44.99
C GLY A 350 1.35 10.62 -44.22
N VAL A 351 1.65 11.74 -44.87
CA VAL A 351 2.46 12.83 -44.28
C VAL A 351 1.59 14.08 -44.13
N ASP A 352 1.64 14.69 -42.95
CA ASP A 352 0.96 15.97 -42.68
C ASP A 352 1.56 17.10 -43.51
N ILE A 353 0.77 18.14 -43.77
CA ILE A 353 1.30 19.39 -44.33
C ILE A 353 2.37 19.98 -43.40
N ASN A 354 3.32 20.74 -43.96
CA ASN A 354 4.41 21.33 -43.17
C ASN A 354 3.87 22.19 -42.00
N GLY A 355 4.23 21.85 -40.76
CA GLY A 355 3.69 22.45 -39.55
C GLY A 355 4.48 22.08 -38.29
N ASN A 356 4.04 22.60 -37.14
CA ASN A 356 4.63 22.29 -35.84
C ASN A 356 4.01 21.00 -35.29
N GLU A 357 4.80 19.93 -35.23
CA GLU A 357 4.37 18.69 -34.60
C GLU A 357 4.55 18.74 -33.07
N VAL A 358 3.52 18.32 -32.36
CA VAL A 358 3.45 18.24 -30.90
C VAL A 358 3.04 16.82 -30.51
N LEU A 359 3.85 16.19 -29.65
CA LEU A 359 3.58 14.86 -29.11
C LEU A 359 2.96 14.98 -27.72
N ILE A 360 1.92 14.20 -27.45
CA ILE A 360 1.22 14.16 -26.17
C ILE A 360 1.24 12.72 -25.66
N ASN A 361 1.99 12.46 -24.59
CA ASN A 361 2.05 11.13 -23.99
C ASN A 361 0.83 10.92 -23.07
N ILE A 362 -0.01 9.94 -23.40
CA ILE A 362 -1.16 9.52 -22.58
C ILE A 362 -0.84 8.28 -21.73
N GLY A 363 0.31 7.64 -21.94
CA GLY A 363 0.77 6.45 -21.24
C GLY A 363 0.17 5.16 -21.78
N ASN A 364 0.56 4.05 -21.16
CA ASN A 364 0.25 2.70 -21.65
C ASN A 364 -1.20 2.27 -21.44
N VAL A 365 -2.08 2.75 -22.31
CA VAL A 365 -3.49 2.35 -22.30
C VAL A 365 -3.68 0.88 -22.74
N ASP A 366 -2.71 0.30 -23.47
CA ASP A 366 -2.87 -1.00 -24.16
C ASP A 366 -1.96 -2.15 -23.65
N ALA A 367 -1.14 -1.92 -22.62
CA ALA A 367 0.02 -2.76 -22.24
C ALA A 367 -0.24 -4.24 -21.94
N ILE A 368 -1.45 -4.65 -21.58
CA ILE A 368 -1.65 -5.91 -20.86
C ILE A 368 -2.07 -7.07 -21.77
N LEU A 369 -2.44 -6.84 -23.04
CA LEU A 369 -2.81 -7.92 -23.95
C LEU A 369 -2.31 -7.69 -25.37
N LYS A 370 -1.75 -8.74 -25.98
CA LYS A 370 -1.47 -8.86 -27.42
C LYS A 370 -2.77 -8.72 -28.22
N THR A 371 -3.21 -7.50 -28.47
CA THR A 371 -4.17 -7.19 -29.53
C THR A 371 -3.47 -6.30 -30.55
N ASP A 372 -3.52 -6.71 -31.81
CA ASP A 372 -2.66 -6.24 -32.90
C ASP A 372 -2.98 -4.82 -33.43
N ILE A 373 -3.76 -3.99 -32.71
CA ILE A 373 -4.05 -2.59 -33.07
C ILE A 373 -4.30 -1.75 -31.81
N SER A 374 -3.50 -0.71 -31.59
CA SER A 374 -3.78 0.32 -30.58
C SER A 374 -4.77 1.36 -31.13
N ILE A 375 -5.98 1.42 -30.57
CA ILE A 375 -7.02 2.41 -30.93
C ILE A 375 -7.10 3.51 -29.86
N SER A 376 -6.57 3.24 -28.66
CA SER A 376 -6.66 4.10 -27.50
C SER A 376 -6.01 5.47 -27.72
N SER A 377 -4.81 5.52 -28.31
CA SER A 377 -4.14 6.78 -28.67
C SER A 377 -4.95 7.65 -29.61
N HIS A 378 -5.83 7.06 -30.42
CA HIS A 378 -6.62 7.80 -31.40
C HIS A 378 -7.77 8.59 -30.77
N PHE A 379 -8.28 8.23 -29.59
CA PHE A 379 -9.42 8.93 -28.98
C PHE A 379 -9.06 10.35 -28.50
N LEU A 380 -9.84 11.33 -28.97
CA LEU A 380 -9.66 12.73 -28.62
C LEU A 380 -9.89 13.02 -27.13
N THR A 381 -10.76 12.25 -26.46
CA THR A 381 -11.05 12.41 -25.03
C THR A 381 -9.77 12.35 -24.18
N TYR A 382 -8.83 11.46 -24.50
CA TYR A 382 -7.56 11.33 -23.77
C TYR A 382 -6.61 12.47 -24.06
N THR A 383 -6.58 12.91 -25.33
CA THR A 383 -5.81 14.09 -25.73
C THR A 383 -6.28 15.32 -24.95
N ALA A 384 -7.58 15.55 -24.89
CA ALA A 384 -8.18 16.66 -24.16
C ALA A 384 -7.87 16.58 -22.66
N ALA A 385 -8.11 15.42 -22.02
CA ALA A 385 -7.84 15.24 -20.59
C ALA A 385 -6.37 15.52 -20.22
N THR A 386 -5.41 15.02 -21.02
CA THR A 386 -3.97 15.29 -20.81
C THR A 386 -3.64 16.76 -21.03
N LEU A 387 -4.22 17.42 -22.03
CA LEU A 387 -4.02 18.87 -22.26
C LEU A 387 -4.60 19.72 -21.12
N TYR A 388 -5.73 19.32 -20.54
CA TYR A 388 -6.26 19.93 -19.31
C TYR A 388 -5.28 19.78 -18.14
N PHE A 389 -4.66 18.61 -18.01
CA PHE A 389 -3.68 18.36 -16.97
C PHE A 389 -2.40 19.18 -17.18
N PHE A 390 -1.90 19.27 -18.41
CA PHE A 390 -0.76 20.11 -18.79
C PHE A 390 -1.02 21.60 -18.53
N SER A 391 -2.20 22.07 -18.90
CA SER A 391 -2.69 23.42 -18.58
C SER A 391 -2.69 23.67 -17.06
N TYR A 392 -3.17 22.71 -16.26
CA TYR A 392 -3.12 22.77 -14.81
C TYR A 392 -1.69 22.83 -14.26
N LEU A 393 -0.76 22.02 -14.79
CA LEU A 393 0.64 22.03 -14.35
C LEU A 393 1.32 23.38 -14.64
N LEU A 394 1.08 23.97 -15.81
CA LEU A 394 1.61 25.29 -16.18
C LEU A 394 0.89 26.46 -15.49
N ASN A 395 -0.20 26.23 -14.76
CA ASN A 395 -0.76 27.25 -13.88
C ASN A 395 0.12 27.52 -12.66
N GLU A 396 0.94 26.56 -12.27
CA GLU A 396 2.00 26.75 -11.29
C GLU A 396 3.15 27.57 -11.91
N LYS A 397 3.59 28.61 -11.20
CA LYS A 397 4.49 29.63 -11.74
C LYS A 397 5.90 29.09 -12.00
N ASP A 398 6.45 28.27 -11.11
CA ASP A 398 7.80 27.74 -11.29
C ASP A 398 7.87 26.77 -12.49
N ASN A 399 6.82 25.96 -12.69
CA ASN A 399 6.67 25.11 -13.88
C ASN A 399 6.63 25.96 -15.15
N ASP A 400 5.84 27.04 -15.18
CA ASP A 400 5.78 27.96 -16.32
C ASP A 400 7.15 28.59 -16.60
N GLU A 401 7.84 29.06 -15.55
CA GLU A 401 9.18 29.65 -15.65
C GLU A 401 10.22 28.67 -16.20
N LYS A 402 10.16 27.39 -15.82
CA LYS A 402 11.00 26.31 -16.39
C LYS A 402 10.80 26.16 -17.90
N THR A 403 9.70 26.67 -18.46
CA THR A 403 9.38 26.59 -19.89
C THR A 403 9.57 27.89 -20.68
N ASN A 404 9.95 29.01 -20.03
CA ASN A 404 10.04 30.33 -20.68
C ASN A 404 11.08 30.43 -21.81
N ASN A 405 12.16 29.65 -21.74
CA ASN A 405 13.29 29.71 -22.68
C ASN A 405 13.37 28.51 -23.64
N VAL A 406 12.36 27.64 -23.65
CA VAL A 406 12.30 26.49 -24.56
C VAL A 406 11.26 26.70 -25.65
N SER A 407 11.35 25.93 -26.73
CA SER A 407 10.30 25.92 -27.75
C SER A 407 9.01 25.30 -27.19
N LEU A 408 7.90 25.49 -27.90
CA LEU A 408 6.66 24.76 -27.61
C LEU A 408 6.91 23.24 -27.55
N LYS A 409 7.70 22.69 -28.48
CA LYS A 409 8.12 21.28 -28.46
C LYS A 409 8.87 20.92 -27.17
N GLY A 410 9.77 21.79 -26.72
CA GLY A 410 10.48 21.60 -25.44
C GLY A 410 9.56 21.66 -24.21
N THR A 411 8.51 22.47 -24.26
CA THR A 411 7.47 22.54 -23.21
C THR A 411 6.69 21.23 -23.11
N PHE A 412 6.21 20.71 -24.25
CA PHE A 412 5.54 19.41 -24.27
C PHE A 412 6.47 18.27 -23.88
N LEU A 413 7.76 18.33 -24.23
CA LEU A 413 8.74 17.36 -23.76
C LEU A 413 8.87 17.38 -22.24
N TYR A 414 9.03 18.57 -21.64
CA TYR A 414 9.08 18.73 -20.19
C TYR A 414 7.84 18.15 -19.47
N LEU A 415 6.65 18.36 -20.04
CA LEU A 415 5.40 17.83 -19.50
C LEU A 415 5.27 16.31 -19.71
N ASN A 416 5.66 15.79 -20.88
CA ASN A 416 5.66 14.36 -21.16
C ASN A 416 6.68 13.59 -20.30
N ASP A 417 7.85 14.17 -20.04
CA ASP A 417 8.86 13.59 -19.14
C ASP A 417 8.28 13.41 -17.73
N PHE A 418 7.50 14.39 -17.26
CA PHE A 418 6.79 14.28 -15.99
C PHE A 418 5.76 13.14 -16.00
N MET A 419 5.01 12.98 -17.09
CA MET A 419 4.06 11.87 -17.26
C MET A 419 4.77 10.52 -17.22
N GLU A 420 5.80 10.33 -18.04
CA GLU A 420 6.60 9.11 -18.12
C GLU A 420 7.11 8.69 -16.72
N GLN A 421 7.70 9.61 -15.96
CA GLN A 421 8.26 9.25 -14.66
C GLN A 421 7.20 8.80 -13.65
N ASN A 422 6.03 9.44 -13.65
CA ASN A 422 4.95 9.00 -12.78
C ASN A 422 4.33 7.68 -13.26
N TYR A 423 4.30 7.46 -14.57
CA TYR A 423 3.78 6.24 -15.17
C TYR A 423 4.67 5.02 -14.91
N LYS A 424 6.00 5.18 -14.96
CA LYS A 424 6.94 4.11 -14.55
C LYS A 424 6.67 3.61 -13.13
N LEU A 425 6.44 4.52 -12.18
CA LEU A 425 6.13 4.15 -10.79
C LEU A 425 4.82 3.38 -10.67
N ILE A 426 3.80 3.77 -11.44
CA ILE A 426 2.49 3.12 -11.44
C ILE A 426 2.59 1.73 -12.07
N PHE A 427 3.33 1.59 -13.17
CA PHE A 427 3.48 0.33 -13.90
C PHE A 427 4.30 -0.72 -13.11
N ASP A 428 5.37 -0.29 -12.45
CA ASP A 428 6.16 -1.16 -11.58
C ASP A 428 5.33 -1.70 -10.39
N LEU A 429 4.37 -0.92 -9.88
CA LEU A 429 3.43 -1.39 -8.85
C LEU A 429 2.53 -2.50 -9.38
N ASP A 430 1.95 -2.31 -10.56
CA ASP A 430 0.96 -3.24 -11.12
C ASP A 430 1.58 -4.55 -11.60
N THR A 431 2.78 -4.50 -12.21
CA THR A 431 3.48 -5.71 -12.67
C THR A 431 3.78 -6.66 -11.51
N ASN A 432 4.20 -6.12 -10.35
CA ASN A 432 4.47 -6.92 -9.17
C ASN A 432 3.17 -7.54 -8.59
N LEU A 433 2.05 -6.80 -8.60
CA LEU A 433 0.74 -7.28 -8.18
C LEU A 433 0.20 -8.40 -9.08
N LEU A 434 0.34 -8.25 -10.41
CA LEU A 434 -0.09 -9.24 -11.39
C LEU A 434 0.68 -10.57 -11.27
N ILE A 435 1.99 -10.49 -11.05
CA ILE A 435 2.85 -11.67 -10.84
C ILE A 435 2.46 -12.40 -9.56
N GLU A 436 2.20 -11.68 -8.47
CA GLU A 436 1.80 -12.28 -7.20
C GLU A 436 0.40 -12.92 -7.26
N TYR A 437 -0.55 -12.29 -7.96
CA TYR A 437 -1.88 -12.83 -8.21
C TYR A 437 -1.81 -14.16 -8.98
N LYS A 438 -1.05 -14.21 -10.08
CA LYS A 438 -0.86 -15.44 -10.88
C LYS A 438 -0.25 -16.59 -10.08
N ASN A 439 0.61 -16.28 -9.12
CA ASN A 439 1.27 -17.29 -8.29
C ASN A 439 0.37 -17.83 -7.15
N LYS A 440 -0.68 -17.11 -6.74
CA LYS A 440 -1.53 -17.46 -5.59
C LYS A 440 -2.89 -18.07 -5.94
N THR A 441 -3.42 -17.92 -7.15
CA THR A 441 -4.77 -18.40 -7.48
C THR A 441 -4.79 -19.75 -8.21
N SER A 442 -4.94 -20.83 -7.44
CA SER A 442 -5.67 -22.05 -7.86
C SER A 442 -6.99 -22.24 -7.12
N TYR A 443 -7.44 -21.28 -6.30
CA TYR A 443 -8.74 -21.31 -5.63
C TYR A 443 -9.40 -19.92 -5.56
N ILE A 444 -10.68 -19.89 -5.94
CA ILE A 444 -11.62 -18.77 -5.79
C ILE A 444 -12.20 -18.89 -4.37
N ASP A 445 -12.15 -17.83 -3.56
CA ASP A 445 -13.35 -17.03 -3.21
C ASP A 445 -13.13 -16.03 -2.04
N ASN A 446 -13.59 -14.81 -2.30
CA ASN A 446 -14.29 -13.85 -1.42
C ASN A 446 -13.63 -13.01 -0.29
N LYS A 447 -13.86 -11.69 -0.48
CA LYS A 447 -14.12 -10.61 0.50
C LYS A 447 -12.94 -9.99 1.27
N ALA A 448 -12.14 -9.20 0.56
CA ALA A 448 -11.68 -7.83 0.92
C ALA A 448 -10.39 -7.50 0.16
N THR A 449 -10.49 -7.38 -1.14
CA THR A 449 -9.37 -6.98 -2.00
C THR A 449 -10.01 -6.43 -3.26
N LEU A 450 -9.67 -5.18 -3.63
CA LEU A 450 -9.94 -4.71 -4.98
C LEU A 450 -9.40 -5.81 -5.92
N PRO A 451 -10.21 -6.34 -6.86
CA PRO A 451 -9.68 -7.29 -7.84
C PRO A 451 -8.49 -6.63 -8.52
N PRO A 452 -7.44 -7.38 -8.93
CA PRO A 452 -6.47 -6.83 -9.88
C PRO A 452 -7.26 -6.17 -11.00
N LEU A 453 -7.03 -4.87 -11.21
CA LEU A 453 -7.81 -4.00 -12.09
C LEU A 453 -8.31 -4.85 -13.27
N LEU A 454 -9.62 -5.09 -13.34
CA LEU A 454 -10.23 -5.64 -14.55
C LEU A 454 -10.08 -4.54 -15.59
N TYR A 455 -8.90 -4.51 -16.21
CA TYR A 455 -8.48 -3.48 -17.15
C TYR A 455 -9.45 -3.49 -18.32
N ASN A 456 -10.36 -2.54 -18.30
CA ASN A 456 -11.11 -2.19 -19.50
C ASN A 456 -10.09 -1.56 -20.47
N LYS A 457 -9.94 -2.16 -21.65
CA LYS A 457 -8.91 -1.85 -22.66
C LYS A 457 -8.98 -0.42 -23.21
N ASN A 458 -10.05 0.31 -22.90
CA ASN A 458 -10.32 1.63 -23.46
C ASN A 458 -10.41 2.67 -22.33
N LYS A 459 -9.44 2.71 -21.40
CA LYS A 459 -9.44 3.76 -20.37
C LYS A 459 -8.04 4.30 -20.05
N ASN A 460 -7.89 5.62 -19.91
CA ASN A 460 -6.65 6.29 -19.48
C ASN A 460 -6.45 6.17 -17.95
N TRP A 461 -6.27 4.93 -17.49
CA TRP A 461 -6.07 4.59 -16.08
C TRP A 461 -4.83 5.26 -15.47
N MET A 462 -3.78 5.47 -16.27
CA MET A 462 -2.53 6.04 -15.81
C MET A 462 -2.70 7.49 -15.36
N LEU A 463 -3.36 8.32 -16.18
CA LEU A 463 -3.69 9.69 -15.83
C LEU A 463 -4.66 9.75 -14.64
N LEU A 464 -5.67 8.87 -14.63
CA LEU A 464 -6.64 8.79 -13.53
C LEU A 464 -5.96 8.49 -12.19
N ILE A 465 -5.06 7.49 -12.15
CA ILE A 465 -4.30 7.11 -10.97
C ILE A 465 -3.39 8.27 -10.53
N LEU A 466 -2.71 8.93 -11.47
CA LEU A 466 -1.87 10.10 -11.17
C LEU A 466 -2.68 11.23 -10.53
N ILE A 467 -3.83 11.58 -11.12
CA ILE A 467 -4.70 12.63 -10.59
C ILE A 467 -5.25 12.24 -9.22
N ASN A 468 -5.69 10.99 -9.03
CA ASN A 468 -6.16 10.49 -7.74
C ASN A 468 -5.07 10.57 -6.65
N ASN A 469 -3.84 10.25 -7.02
CA ASN A 469 -2.68 10.37 -6.15
C ASN A 469 -2.37 11.82 -5.75
N ILE A 470 -2.49 12.74 -6.71
CA ILE A 470 -2.34 14.18 -6.48
C ILE A 470 -3.47 14.69 -5.57
N LYS A 471 -4.73 14.31 -5.84
CA LYS A 471 -5.91 14.67 -5.02
C LYS A 471 -5.80 14.16 -3.58
N HIS A 472 -5.36 12.92 -3.41
CA HIS A 472 -5.09 12.36 -2.08
C HIS A 472 -4.05 13.20 -1.33
N ASP A 473 -3.00 13.66 -2.01
CA ASP A 473 -1.99 14.53 -1.42
C ASP A 473 -2.53 15.92 -1.01
N PHE A 474 -3.56 16.41 -1.72
CA PHE A 474 -4.31 17.61 -1.36
C PHE A 474 -5.41 17.38 -0.31
N LYS A 475 -5.60 16.14 0.19
CA LYS A 475 -6.73 15.73 1.04
C LYS A 475 -8.10 16.01 0.43
N ILE A 476 -8.18 15.97 -0.90
CA ILE A 476 -9.46 16.00 -1.60
C ILE A 476 -9.99 14.57 -1.49
N LEU A 477 -10.91 14.33 -0.54
CA LEU A 477 -11.61 13.05 -0.40
C LEU A 477 -12.31 12.72 -1.71
N ASN A 478 -12.24 11.44 -2.12
CA ASN A 478 -12.85 10.97 -3.36
C ASN A 478 -13.88 9.86 -3.16
N HIS A 479 -14.74 9.73 -4.18
CA HIS A 479 -15.60 8.57 -4.42
C HIS A 479 -14.72 7.34 -4.74
N ASN A 480 -15.28 6.14 -4.64
CA ASN A 480 -14.54 4.90 -4.85
C ASN A 480 -14.02 4.80 -6.30
N LEU A 481 -12.79 4.30 -6.50
CA LEU A 481 -12.16 4.00 -7.80
C LEU A 481 -13.02 3.08 -8.70
N GLU A 482 -13.96 2.34 -8.13
CA GLU A 482 -14.88 1.43 -8.83
C GLU A 482 -15.95 2.16 -9.68
N ASP A 483 -16.19 3.45 -9.42
CA ASP A 483 -17.27 4.24 -10.06
C ASP A 483 -16.78 5.39 -10.96
N GLU A 484 -15.46 5.65 -11.07
CA GLU A 484 -14.95 6.84 -11.79
C GLU A 484 -14.88 6.64 -13.32
N GLN A 485 -15.59 7.51 -14.03
CA GLN A 485 -15.74 7.54 -15.49
C GLN A 485 -14.79 8.59 -16.08
N GLU A 486 -14.27 8.36 -17.28
CA GLU A 486 -13.18 9.15 -17.87
C GLU A 486 -13.55 10.63 -18.05
N ALA A 487 -14.83 10.88 -18.35
CA ALA A 487 -15.38 12.22 -18.46
C ALA A 487 -15.25 13.06 -17.17
N LEU A 488 -15.06 12.42 -16.01
CA LEU A 488 -14.85 13.09 -14.72
C LEU A 488 -13.40 13.51 -14.47
N ILE A 489 -12.42 13.04 -15.26
CA ILE A 489 -11.01 13.39 -15.09
C ILE A 489 -10.82 14.92 -15.18
N ILE A 490 -11.44 15.55 -16.18
CA ILE A 490 -11.35 17.00 -16.38
C ILE A 490 -12.04 17.75 -15.22
N GLU A 491 -13.18 17.25 -14.73
CA GLU A 491 -13.86 17.81 -13.56
C GLU A 491 -13.01 17.73 -12.29
N ASP A 492 -12.22 16.66 -12.16
CA ASP A 492 -11.29 16.49 -11.07
C ASP A 492 -10.09 17.44 -11.15
N ILE A 493 -9.61 17.76 -12.36
CA ILE A 493 -8.59 18.79 -12.59
C ILE A 493 -9.13 20.18 -12.24
N PHE A 494 -10.40 20.47 -12.53
CA PHE A 494 -11.03 21.71 -12.06
C PHE A 494 -11.10 21.78 -10.53
N LYS A 495 -11.50 20.69 -9.86
CA LYS A 495 -11.51 20.61 -8.39
C LYS A 495 -10.12 20.81 -7.79
N LEU A 496 -9.07 20.30 -8.44
CA LEU A 496 -7.67 20.56 -8.05
C LEU A 496 -7.35 22.05 -8.11
N SER A 497 -7.67 22.68 -9.24
CA SER A 497 -7.46 24.12 -9.46
C SER A 497 -8.20 24.98 -8.42
N ASP A 498 -9.43 24.62 -8.06
CA ASP A 498 -10.25 25.34 -7.07
C ASP A 498 -9.67 25.31 -5.65
N LYS A 499 -8.78 24.37 -5.33
CA LYS A 499 -8.12 24.31 -4.01
C LYS A 499 -7.03 25.36 -3.82
N LYS A 500 -6.62 26.09 -4.87
CA LYS A 500 -5.51 27.04 -4.83
C LYS A 500 -4.21 26.42 -4.30
N ARG A 501 -4.00 25.15 -4.62
CA ARG A 501 -2.74 24.46 -4.36
C ARG A 501 -2.36 23.74 -5.64
N TYR A 502 -1.07 23.74 -5.93
CA TYR A 502 -0.56 23.40 -7.25
C TYR A 502 0.52 22.32 -7.15
N THR A 503 0.68 21.60 -8.25
CA THR A 503 1.70 20.57 -8.41
C THR A 503 2.93 21.21 -9.04
N ASN A 504 3.99 21.43 -8.26
CA ASN A 504 5.28 21.91 -8.76
C ASN A 504 6.16 20.68 -9.11
N ILE A 505 6.63 20.61 -10.35
CA ILE A 505 7.39 19.49 -10.88
C ILE A 505 8.84 19.62 -10.43
N ILE A 506 9.36 18.57 -9.81
CA ILE A 506 10.77 18.45 -9.42
C ILE A 506 11.53 17.90 -10.62
N SER A 507 12.43 18.71 -11.18
CA SER A 507 13.26 18.34 -12.32
C SER A 507 14.31 17.28 -11.96
N LYS A 508 14.85 16.64 -12.99
CA LYS A 508 15.99 15.71 -12.86
C LYS A 508 17.18 16.36 -12.14
N ASP A 509 17.54 17.59 -12.53
CA ASP A 509 18.67 18.33 -11.95
C ASP A 509 18.46 18.66 -10.47
N GLU A 510 17.22 18.94 -10.05
CA GLU A 510 16.88 19.12 -8.64
C GLU A 510 17.10 17.82 -7.84
N ILE A 511 16.65 16.68 -8.39
CA ILE A 511 16.85 15.37 -7.76
C ILE A 511 18.34 15.01 -7.71
N GLU A 512 19.13 15.39 -8.72
CA GLU A 512 20.59 15.23 -8.69
C GLU A 512 21.23 15.99 -7.53
N LYS A 513 20.83 17.24 -7.30
CA LYS A 513 21.29 18.03 -6.15
C LYS A 513 20.89 17.39 -4.82
N PHE A 514 19.69 16.80 -4.74
CA PHE A 514 19.23 16.12 -3.52
C PHE A 514 20.04 14.86 -3.19
N LYS A 515 20.57 14.15 -4.19
CA LYS A 515 21.48 13.00 -3.96
C LYS A 515 22.76 13.43 -3.23
N GLU A 516 23.30 14.60 -3.56
CA GLU A 516 24.55 15.10 -3.00
C GLU A 516 24.36 15.81 -1.65
N ASN A 517 23.32 16.64 -1.54
CA ASN A 517 23.15 17.55 -0.42
C ASN A 517 21.95 17.21 0.49
N GLY A 518 21.10 16.25 0.11
CA GLY A 518 19.81 16.01 0.75
C GLY A 518 18.76 17.04 0.34
N CYS A 519 17.54 16.86 0.86
CA CYS A 519 16.42 17.77 0.58
C CYS A 519 16.38 18.93 1.59
N GLU A 520 16.31 20.16 1.08
CA GLU A 520 16.28 21.38 1.90
C GLU A 520 14.91 21.63 2.53
N THR A 521 13.84 21.40 1.76
CA THR A 521 12.47 21.70 2.19
C THR A 521 11.71 20.45 2.63
N ILE A 522 10.66 20.64 3.44
CA ILE A 522 9.82 19.52 3.91
C ILE A 522 9.02 18.91 2.76
N GLU A 523 8.58 19.69 1.78
CA GLU A 523 7.85 19.15 0.63
C GLU A 523 8.77 18.37 -0.33
N ASP A 524 10.02 18.80 -0.53
CA ASP A 524 11.01 17.98 -1.27
C ASP A 524 11.29 16.66 -0.53
N GLN A 525 11.44 16.73 0.80
CA GLN A 525 11.57 15.56 1.66
C GLN A 525 10.36 14.64 1.52
N ARG A 526 9.14 15.18 1.44
CA ARG A 526 7.92 14.39 1.22
C ARG A 526 7.90 13.73 -0.15
N ALA A 527 8.28 14.46 -1.18
CA ALA A 527 8.37 13.95 -2.55
C ALA A 527 9.38 12.80 -2.63
N MET A 528 10.58 12.96 -2.08
CA MET A 528 11.62 11.91 -2.08
C MET A 528 11.28 10.76 -1.14
N HIS A 529 10.63 11.02 0.01
CA HIS A 529 10.07 9.95 0.84
C HIS A 529 9.16 9.07 -0.01
N LYS A 530 8.32 9.72 -0.83
CA LYS A 530 7.39 9.10 -1.76
C LYS A 530 7.96 8.86 -3.18
N CYS A 531 9.28 8.93 -3.41
CA CYS A 531 9.91 8.74 -4.71
C CYS A 531 9.11 9.33 -5.89
N ARG A 532 8.59 10.56 -5.75
CA ARG A 532 7.79 11.26 -6.79
C ARG A 532 8.58 12.43 -7.36
N THR A 533 8.21 12.84 -8.57
CA THR A 533 8.77 13.99 -9.31
C THR A 533 7.93 15.25 -9.17
N TYR A 534 7.16 15.38 -8.09
CA TYR A 534 6.43 16.60 -7.79
C TYR A 534 6.28 16.84 -6.31
N LYS A 535 6.03 18.10 -5.97
CA LYS A 535 5.65 18.57 -4.65
C LYS A 535 4.41 19.46 -4.70
N VAL A 536 3.84 19.70 -3.53
CA VAL A 536 2.65 20.52 -3.37
C VAL A 536 3.04 21.93 -2.91
N VAL A 537 2.64 22.93 -3.68
CA VAL A 537 2.86 24.35 -3.36
C VAL A 537 1.55 25.12 -3.30
N ASP A 538 1.57 26.31 -2.72
CA ASP A 538 0.45 27.25 -2.75
C ASP A 538 0.47 28.15 -4.00
N GLU A 539 -0.48 29.09 -4.09
CA GLU A 539 -0.61 30.06 -5.21
C GLU A 539 0.61 30.98 -5.38
N SER A 540 1.47 31.10 -4.36
CA SER A 540 2.71 31.87 -4.41
C SER A 540 3.94 31.02 -4.78
N SER A 541 3.73 29.76 -5.14
CA SER A 541 4.77 28.74 -5.35
C SER A 541 5.57 28.41 -4.09
N SER A 542 5.05 28.77 -2.91
CA SER A 542 5.66 28.44 -1.63
C SER A 542 5.22 27.05 -1.18
N ASP A 543 6.12 26.31 -0.53
CA ASP A 543 5.79 25.02 0.04
C ASP A 543 4.64 25.15 1.06
N VAL A 544 3.65 24.26 0.96
CA VAL A 544 2.49 24.28 1.86
C VAL A 544 2.84 23.86 3.30
N THR A 545 4.01 23.26 3.49
CA THR A 545 4.57 22.97 4.81
C THR A 545 5.98 23.52 4.95
N SER A 546 6.15 24.48 5.85
CA SER A 546 7.45 25.08 6.18
C SER A 546 8.03 24.56 7.49
N THR A 547 7.19 24.01 8.37
CA THR A 547 7.62 23.45 9.66
C THR A 547 7.16 22.01 9.85
N LYS A 548 7.91 21.27 10.67
CA LYS A 548 7.54 19.92 11.09
C LYS A 548 6.18 19.89 11.81
N ALA A 549 5.83 20.94 12.55
CA ALA A 549 4.53 21.03 13.22
C ALA A 549 3.39 21.12 12.19
N ASP A 550 3.58 21.88 11.12
CA ASP A 550 2.59 22.02 10.04
C ASP A 550 2.49 20.74 9.22
N ALA A 551 3.60 20.07 8.94
CA ALA A 551 3.62 18.74 8.37
C ALA A 551 2.92 17.70 9.27
N SER A 552 3.03 17.81 10.60
CA SER A 552 2.34 16.93 11.54
C SER A 552 0.83 17.14 11.56
N LYS A 553 0.36 18.39 11.45
CA LYS A 553 -1.06 18.73 11.31
C LYS A 553 -1.60 18.25 9.97
N LEU A 554 -0.82 18.42 8.90
CA LEU A 554 -1.25 18.07 7.56
C LEU A 554 -1.17 16.56 7.31
N TYR A 555 -0.15 15.86 7.77
CA TYR A 555 0.04 14.44 7.44
C TYR A 555 -0.22 13.48 8.60
N THR A 556 -0.67 13.98 9.75
CA THR A 556 -0.83 13.27 11.03
C THR A 556 0.49 12.88 11.68
N TYR A 557 0.57 13.07 13.00
CA TYR A 557 1.75 12.72 13.80
C TYR A 557 2.14 11.24 13.73
N VAL A 558 1.17 10.37 13.43
CA VAL A 558 1.36 8.92 13.34
C VAL A 558 1.93 8.48 11.98
N SER A 559 1.94 9.36 10.97
CA SER A 559 2.44 8.98 9.64
C SER A 559 3.94 8.71 9.62
N ASN A 560 4.35 7.78 8.75
CA ASN A 560 5.77 7.41 8.60
C ASN A 560 6.64 8.61 8.16
N PHE A 561 6.08 9.48 7.31
CA PHE A 561 6.75 10.70 6.88
C PHE A 561 6.98 11.69 8.04
N THR A 562 5.95 11.96 8.86
CA THR A 562 6.13 12.86 10.01
C THR A 562 7.12 12.30 11.03
N ARG A 563 7.17 10.96 11.18
CA ARG A 563 8.18 10.29 12.00
C ARG A 563 9.60 10.48 11.43
N SER A 564 9.80 10.40 10.11
CA SER A 564 11.12 10.60 9.50
C SER A 564 11.69 12.00 9.71
N LEU A 565 10.85 13.03 9.73
CA LEU A 565 11.25 14.41 10.03
C LEU A 565 11.79 14.60 11.47
N SER A 566 11.69 13.58 12.33
CA SER A 566 12.16 13.62 13.73
C SER A 566 13.55 13.05 13.94
N SER A 567 14.19 12.52 12.90
CA SER A 567 15.50 11.86 13.00
C SER A 567 16.67 12.85 12.88
N GLN A 568 17.77 12.58 13.59
CA GLN A 568 19.03 13.31 13.42
C GLN A 568 19.76 12.93 12.12
N ASP A 569 19.51 11.73 11.59
CA ASP A 569 20.09 11.25 10.32
C ASP A 569 19.22 11.58 9.09
N ASN A 570 18.25 12.48 9.24
CA ASN A 570 17.26 12.81 8.21
C ASN A 570 17.90 13.18 6.85
N LYS A 571 19.05 13.88 6.89
CA LYS A 571 19.80 14.26 5.69
C LYS A 571 20.28 13.03 4.89
N ALA A 572 20.94 12.08 5.55
CA ALA A 572 21.47 10.87 4.92
C ALA A 572 20.35 9.98 4.35
N TYR A 573 19.24 9.88 5.08
CA TYR A 573 18.04 9.18 4.61
C TYR A 573 17.51 9.79 3.31
N PHE A 574 17.38 11.11 3.24
CA PHE A 574 16.85 11.76 2.04
C PHE A 574 17.82 11.79 0.87
N MET A 575 19.13 11.81 1.10
CA MET A 575 20.12 11.56 0.05
C MET A 575 19.91 10.18 -0.57
N LYS A 576 19.80 9.13 0.26
CA LYS A 576 19.56 7.75 -0.21
C LYS A 576 18.21 7.57 -0.89
N LYS A 577 17.16 8.21 -0.38
CA LYS A 577 15.84 8.25 -1.06
C LYS A 577 15.89 8.98 -2.40
N SER A 578 16.72 10.01 -2.53
CA SER A 578 16.92 10.71 -3.80
C SER A 578 17.72 9.86 -4.79
N GLU A 579 18.72 9.09 -4.33
CA GLU A 579 19.42 8.09 -5.16
C GLU A 579 18.43 7.03 -5.66
N GLN A 580 17.59 6.49 -4.77
CA GLN A 580 16.54 5.54 -5.12
C GLN A 580 15.57 6.12 -6.16
N THR A 581 15.10 7.36 -5.94
CA THR A 581 14.17 8.04 -6.86
C THR A 581 14.81 8.26 -8.21
N TYR A 582 16.07 8.71 -8.23
CA TYR A 582 16.81 8.93 -9.46
C TYR A 582 16.97 7.65 -10.27
N SER A 583 17.37 6.56 -9.61
CA SER A 583 17.55 5.26 -10.26
C SER A 583 16.23 4.70 -10.80
N LEU A 584 15.12 4.89 -10.08
CA LEU A 584 13.80 4.40 -10.52
C LEU A 584 13.26 5.13 -11.75
N LEU A 585 13.58 6.42 -11.90
CA LEU A 585 12.89 7.29 -12.84
C LEU A 585 13.79 7.66 -14.04
N PHE A 586 15.05 7.99 -13.78
CA PHE A 586 15.92 8.59 -14.79
C PHE A 586 17.07 7.68 -15.22
N ASP A 587 17.40 6.64 -14.45
CA ASP A 587 18.48 5.72 -14.82
C ASP A 587 17.93 4.52 -15.58
N ASN A 588 18.36 4.37 -16.84
CA ASN A 588 18.05 3.22 -17.68
C ASN A 588 19.17 2.15 -17.64
N SER A 589 20.18 2.31 -16.78
CA SER A 589 21.26 1.35 -16.61
C SER A 589 20.80 0.10 -15.87
N THR A 590 21.38 -1.06 -16.20
CA THR A 590 21.15 -2.32 -15.46
C THR A 590 21.94 -2.39 -14.14
N GLY A 591 22.55 -1.27 -13.74
CA GLY A 591 23.48 -1.13 -12.62
C GLY A 591 22.82 -0.81 -11.28
N SER A 592 21.61 -0.24 -11.24
CA SER A 592 20.94 0.09 -9.97
C SER A 592 19.44 -0.15 -10.05
N GLY A 593 18.77 -0.40 -8.93
CA GLY A 593 17.32 -0.60 -8.91
C GLY A 593 16.71 -0.75 -7.52
N SER A 594 15.39 -0.98 -7.45
CA SER A 594 14.65 -1.08 -6.18
C SER A 594 13.79 -2.34 -6.07
N ILE A 595 13.56 -2.79 -4.83
CA ILE A 595 12.69 -3.92 -4.45
C ILE A 595 11.74 -3.46 -3.32
N ASN A 596 10.50 -3.94 -3.31
CA ASN A 596 9.56 -3.75 -2.20
C ASN A 596 9.78 -4.79 -1.10
N LEU A 597 9.72 -4.38 0.18
CA LEU A 597 9.80 -5.31 1.31
C LEU A 597 8.49 -6.07 1.57
N TYR A 598 7.35 -5.61 1.04
CA TYR A 598 6.06 -6.31 1.18
C TYR A 598 6.03 -7.65 0.45
N ASP A 599 6.77 -7.77 -0.66
CA ASP A 599 6.89 -9.02 -1.41
C ASP A 599 7.53 -10.14 -0.57
N VAL A 600 8.12 -9.83 0.59
CA VAL A 600 8.85 -10.73 1.50
C VAL A 600 7.97 -11.19 2.69
N LYS A 601 6.75 -10.64 2.87
CA LYS A 601 5.87 -10.97 4.01
C LYS A 601 4.80 -12.01 3.63
N ASP A 602 4.86 -13.18 4.26
CA ASP A 602 3.87 -14.26 4.10
C ASP A 602 2.57 -14.01 4.91
N ARG A 603 2.00 -12.80 4.83
CA ARG A 603 0.70 -12.47 5.46
C ARG A 603 -0.15 -11.53 4.60
N GLY A 604 -0.88 -12.14 3.66
CA GLY A 604 -2.29 -11.91 3.34
C GLY A 604 -2.90 -10.52 3.05
N GLU A 605 -2.29 -9.38 3.38
CA GLU A 605 -2.90 -8.06 3.12
C GLU A 605 -2.02 -7.18 2.22
N ILE A 606 -2.45 -7.05 0.96
CA ILE A 606 -1.91 -6.10 -0.02
C ILE A 606 -2.56 -4.73 0.24
N LYS A 607 -1.76 -3.68 0.48
CA LYS A 607 -2.23 -2.29 0.54
C LYS A 607 -1.72 -1.52 -0.68
N PHE A 608 -2.65 -0.90 -1.41
CA PHE A 608 -2.33 0.00 -2.54
C PHE A 608 -1.66 1.30 -2.05
N GLY A 609 -0.59 1.70 -2.76
CA GLY A 609 0.12 2.98 -2.56
C GLY A 609 1.48 2.95 -3.27
N PHE A 610 2.01 4.10 -3.68
CA PHE A 610 3.34 4.19 -4.29
C PHE A 610 4.39 3.41 -3.48
N LEU A 611 5.32 2.74 -4.20
CA LEU A 611 6.50 1.97 -3.71
C LEU A 611 7.26 2.61 -2.54
N SER A 612 7.08 3.90 -2.39
CA SER A 612 7.89 4.83 -1.64
C SER A 612 7.28 5.26 -0.31
N ALA A 613 5.95 5.21 -0.20
CA ALA A 613 5.29 5.28 1.08
C ALA A 613 5.32 3.92 1.78
N SER A 614 5.93 2.87 1.18
CA SER A 614 6.17 1.49 1.64
C SER A 614 7.64 1.24 2.00
N SER A 615 7.90 0.18 2.75
CA SER A 615 9.25 -0.26 3.11
C SER A 615 9.91 -0.88 1.88
N SER A 616 11.15 -0.51 1.57
CA SER A 616 11.79 -0.81 0.28
C SER A 616 13.30 -1.01 0.42
N VAL A 617 13.92 -1.71 -0.53
CA VAL A 617 15.38 -1.87 -0.65
C VAL A 617 15.86 -1.24 -1.95
N TYR A 618 16.78 -0.29 -1.87
CA TYR A 618 17.51 0.26 -3.00
C TYR A 618 18.86 -0.45 -3.16
N VAL A 619 19.20 -0.81 -4.39
CA VAL A 619 20.42 -1.54 -4.76
C VAL A 619 21.22 -0.68 -5.73
N ASP A 620 22.47 -0.41 -5.40
CA ASP A 620 23.43 0.30 -6.25
C ASP A 620 24.61 -0.65 -6.51
N LYS A 621 24.66 -1.25 -7.71
CA LYS A 621 25.70 -2.25 -8.06
C LYS A 621 27.04 -1.59 -8.31
N ASP A 622 27.06 -0.37 -8.80
CA ASP A 622 28.30 0.36 -9.09
C ASP A 622 29.05 0.71 -7.80
N LYS A 623 28.31 1.09 -6.74
CA LYS A 623 28.87 1.33 -5.41
C LYS A 623 28.92 0.09 -4.52
N GLU A 624 28.45 -1.06 -5.02
CA GLU A 624 28.23 -2.29 -4.25
C GLU A 624 27.55 -2.00 -2.89
N SER A 625 26.42 -1.30 -2.94
CA SER A 625 25.71 -0.84 -1.73
C SER A 625 24.21 -1.07 -1.77
N LEU A 626 23.62 -1.26 -0.59
CA LEU A 626 22.20 -1.49 -0.36
C LEU A 626 21.68 -0.46 0.64
N ALA A 627 20.53 0.14 0.39
CA ALA A 627 19.82 0.95 1.38
C ALA A 627 18.46 0.31 1.68
N ILE A 628 18.28 -0.12 2.93
CA ILE A 628 17.05 -0.78 3.40
C ILE A 628 16.24 0.24 4.18
N PHE A 629 15.10 0.65 3.63
CA PHE A 629 14.18 1.61 4.23
C PHE A 629 13.05 0.88 4.94
N THR A 630 13.06 0.92 6.28
CA THR A 630 12.06 0.28 7.13
C THR A 630 11.25 1.30 7.93
N LYS A 631 10.10 0.84 8.41
CA LYS A 631 9.17 1.57 9.25
C LYS A 631 8.84 0.77 10.49
N ASP A 632 8.03 1.40 11.33
CA ASP A 632 7.50 0.78 12.53
C ASP A 632 6.79 -0.57 12.23
N LYS A 633 7.19 -1.58 12.99
CA LYS A 633 6.75 -2.98 12.98
C LYS A 633 7.09 -3.76 11.71
N ASP A 634 8.07 -3.30 10.94
CA ASP A 634 8.56 -4.10 9.84
C ASP A 634 9.33 -5.33 10.30
N ILE A 635 9.20 -6.38 9.50
CA ILE A 635 9.98 -7.60 9.61
C ILE A 635 10.79 -7.70 8.32
N VAL A 636 12.11 -7.79 8.45
CA VAL A 636 13.06 -7.88 7.33
C VAL A 636 13.72 -9.24 7.36
N ASP A 637 13.43 -10.10 6.38
CA ASP A 637 14.14 -11.36 6.20
C ASP A 637 15.33 -11.16 5.24
N ILE A 638 16.54 -11.17 5.79
CA ILE A 638 17.77 -10.89 5.03
C ILE A 638 18.00 -11.92 3.93
N GLU A 639 17.79 -13.20 4.21
CA GLU A 639 18.07 -14.27 3.25
C GLU A 639 17.10 -14.19 2.06
N SER A 640 15.84 -13.85 2.33
CA SER A 640 14.85 -13.59 1.28
C SER A 640 15.17 -12.33 0.46
N VAL A 641 15.60 -11.24 1.11
CA VAL A 641 16.01 -10.01 0.42
C VAL A 641 17.19 -10.27 -0.51
N TYR A 642 18.23 -10.96 -0.04
CA TYR A 642 19.38 -11.30 -0.88
C TYR A 642 19.00 -12.23 -2.02
N GLY A 643 18.13 -13.23 -1.80
CA GLY A 643 17.60 -14.07 -2.88
C GLY A 643 16.94 -13.26 -4.00
N LYS A 644 16.10 -12.30 -3.64
CA LYS A 644 15.45 -11.43 -4.65
C LYS A 644 16.40 -10.50 -5.37
N ILE A 645 17.44 -10.02 -4.70
CA ILE A 645 18.48 -9.21 -5.35
C ILE A 645 19.24 -10.06 -6.38
N LYS A 646 19.57 -11.32 -6.04
CA LYS A 646 20.16 -12.29 -6.98
C LYS A 646 19.26 -12.46 -8.21
N ASP A 647 17.99 -12.76 -7.98
CA ASP A 647 17.02 -13.06 -9.03
C ASP A 647 16.73 -11.84 -9.95
N LYS A 648 16.53 -10.66 -9.36
CA LYS A 648 16.10 -9.46 -10.10
C LYS A 648 17.26 -8.74 -10.79
N PHE A 649 18.44 -8.70 -10.17
CA PHE A 649 19.55 -7.86 -10.64
C PHE A 649 20.80 -8.63 -11.10
N GLY A 650 20.79 -9.97 -10.99
CA GLY A 650 21.90 -10.82 -11.40
C GLY A 650 23.18 -10.62 -10.57
N VAL A 651 23.05 -10.18 -9.32
CA VAL A 651 24.18 -9.97 -8.40
C VAL A 651 24.52 -11.30 -7.73
N GLU A 652 25.72 -11.84 -7.87
CA GLU A 652 26.06 -13.16 -7.31
C GLU A 652 26.18 -13.16 -5.77
N ASN A 653 26.82 -12.13 -5.19
CA ASN A 653 27.15 -12.04 -3.76
C ASN A 653 26.65 -10.71 -3.12
N PRO A 654 25.33 -10.44 -3.10
CA PRO A 654 24.75 -9.25 -2.48
C PRO A 654 25.03 -9.14 -0.98
N GLU A 655 25.36 -10.24 -0.30
CA GLU A 655 25.79 -10.25 1.10
C GLU A 655 27.10 -9.49 1.36
N ASN A 656 27.90 -9.22 0.34
CA ASN A 656 29.15 -8.45 0.45
C ASN A 656 28.92 -6.93 0.27
N TYR A 657 27.72 -6.52 -0.16
CA TYR A 657 27.44 -5.13 -0.42
C TYR A 657 27.33 -4.36 0.90
N LYS A 658 27.74 -3.09 0.90
CA LYS A 658 27.60 -2.23 2.07
C LYS A 658 26.12 -1.93 2.33
N VAL A 659 25.62 -2.16 3.54
CA VAL A 659 24.20 -1.99 3.87
C VAL A 659 23.96 -0.78 4.77
N ASP A 660 23.10 0.15 4.33
CA ASP A 660 22.54 1.22 5.15
C ASP A 660 21.10 0.85 5.56
N LEU A 661 20.90 0.44 6.82
CA LEU A 661 19.58 0.12 7.37
C LEU A 661 18.95 1.33 8.09
N PHE A 662 17.81 1.80 7.60
CA PHE A 662 17.07 2.93 8.16
C PHE A 662 15.76 2.51 8.83
N LEU A 663 15.51 2.97 10.06
CA LEU A 663 14.21 2.88 10.76
C LEU A 663 13.59 4.28 10.88
N ASN A 664 12.52 4.55 10.10
CA ASN A 664 11.87 5.87 10.02
C ASN A 664 12.89 7.02 9.89
N ALA A 665 13.85 6.88 8.96
CA ALA A 665 14.99 7.78 8.71
C ALA A 665 16.15 7.80 9.71
N THR A 666 16.11 7.01 10.79
CA THR A 666 17.28 6.85 11.66
C THR A 666 18.19 5.76 11.11
N LEU A 667 19.46 6.10 10.85
CA LEU A 667 20.45 5.15 10.33
C LEU A 667 20.98 4.30 11.48
N LEU A 668 20.88 2.98 11.35
CA LEU A 668 21.26 2.03 12.39
C LEU A 668 22.74 1.64 12.23
N LYS A 669 23.61 2.26 13.04
CA LYS A 669 25.09 2.15 12.92
C LYS A 669 25.75 1.10 13.83
N GLY A 670 24.96 0.34 14.61
CA GLY A 670 25.45 -0.63 15.60
C GLY A 670 25.47 -0.10 17.04
N ALA A 671 25.89 -0.96 17.97
CA ALA A 671 25.87 -0.71 19.41
C ALA A 671 26.84 -1.62 20.19
N ASN A 672 27.12 -1.29 21.46
CA ASN A 672 27.92 -2.12 22.36
C ASN A 672 27.02 -2.93 23.29
N GLU A 673 27.43 -4.14 23.66
CA GLU A 673 26.67 -4.99 24.59
C GLU A 673 26.47 -4.26 25.93
N ALA A 674 25.22 -4.25 26.39
CA ALA A 674 24.82 -3.68 27.66
C ALA A 674 25.40 -4.54 28.79
N LYS A 675 26.05 -3.92 29.78
CA LYS A 675 26.64 -4.63 30.92
C LYS A 675 25.62 -5.51 31.66
N ASP A 676 24.36 -5.10 31.70
CA ASP A 676 23.29 -5.78 32.46
C ASP A 676 22.34 -6.63 31.60
N TYR A 677 22.53 -6.65 30.26
CA TYR A 677 21.59 -7.33 29.35
C TYR A 677 22.35 -8.14 28.30
N LYS A 678 22.51 -9.44 28.56
CA LYS A 678 23.13 -10.38 27.62
C LYS A 678 22.33 -10.40 26.31
N PHE A 679 23.01 -10.18 25.18
CA PHE A 679 22.41 -9.96 23.85
C PHE A 679 21.57 -8.67 23.69
N GLY A 680 21.56 -7.78 24.68
CA GLY A 680 21.09 -6.41 24.53
C GLY A 680 22.26 -5.49 24.21
N PHE A 681 22.10 -4.61 23.24
CA PHE A 681 23.14 -3.67 22.81
C PHE A 681 22.61 -2.25 22.80
N THR A 682 23.42 -1.32 23.32
CA THR A 682 23.08 0.11 23.43
C THR A 682 24.29 0.99 23.08
N ASN A 683 24.04 2.27 22.84
CA ASN A 683 25.07 3.29 22.63
C ASN A 683 25.31 4.19 23.86
N PHE A 684 24.86 3.79 25.05
CA PHE A 684 25.06 4.55 26.30
C PHE A 684 26.49 4.35 26.83
N LYS A 685 27.14 5.45 27.26
CA LYS A 685 28.55 5.45 27.72
C LYS A 685 28.71 5.37 29.25
N ASP A 686 27.65 5.64 30.04
CA ASP A 686 27.77 5.86 31.49
C ASP A 686 26.85 4.97 32.35
N GLU A 687 27.41 4.43 33.44
CA GLU A 687 26.74 3.54 34.44
C GLU A 687 25.66 4.25 35.28
N LYS A 688 25.36 5.53 35.04
CA LYS A 688 24.40 6.33 35.82
C LYS A 688 23.12 6.71 35.08
N GLU A 689 22.99 6.35 33.81
CA GLU A 689 21.80 6.62 32.99
C GLU A 689 21.05 5.33 32.63
N HIS A 690 20.87 4.43 33.60
CA HIS A 690 20.08 3.20 33.40
C HIS A 690 18.57 3.42 33.50
N ASP A 691 18.11 4.63 33.84
CA ASP A 691 16.73 5.06 33.67
C ASP A 691 16.49 5.48 32.21
N LEU A 692 16.10 4.51 31.38
CA LEU A 692 15.79 4.66 29.95
C LEU A 692 14.67 5.69 29.62
N PHE A 693 14.14 6.42 30.61
CA PHE A 693 12.98 7.31 30.47
C PHE A 693 13.12 8.74 31.01
N GLU A 694 14.27 9.17 31.55
CA GLU A 694 14.43 10.58 31.98
C GLU A 694 15.00 11.51 30.89
N ASN A 695 15.76 11.01 29.92
CA ASN A 695 16.28 11.84 28.82
C ASN A 695 15.37 11.76 27.57
N LYS A 696 14.36 12.65 27.52
CA LYS A 696 13.38 12.73 26.42
C LYS A 696 13.97 13.20 25.08
N ASP A 697 15.17 13.79 25.06
CA ASP A 697 15.68 14.47 23.87
C ASP A 697 16.72 13.66 23.05
N GLU A 698 17.28 12.57 23.59
CA GLU A 698 18.36 11.78 22.93
C GLU A 698 18.22 10.25 23.01
N GLN A 699 17.00 9.70 22.99
CA GLN A 699 16.82 8.24 22.96
C GLN A 699 17.43 7.64 21.67
N LYS A 700 18.55 6.90 21.82
CA LYS A 700 19.25 6.17 20.76
C LYS A 700 18.66 4.77 20.57
N PRO A 701 18.85 4.10 19.42
CA PRO A 701 18.32 2.76 19.18
C PRO A 701 18.87 1.74 20.19
N PHE A 702 17.99 0.87 20.68
CA PHE A 702 18.30 -0.32 21.46
C PHE A 702 18.15 -1.56 20.57
N TYR A 703 19.07 -2.49 20.69
CA TYR A 703 19.13 -3.68 19.86
C TYR A 703 19.09 -4.91 20.76
N TYR A 704 18.26 -5.89 20.41
CA TYR A 704 18.15 -7.14 21.13
C TYR A 704 18.29 -8.31 20.17
N PHE A 705 19.34 -9.10 20.34
CA PHE A 705 19.61 -10.26 19.52
C PHE A 705 19.04 -11.53 20.16
N SER A 706 18.22 -12.26 19.40
CA SER A 706 17.67 -13.57 19.78
C SER A 706 18.27 -14.65 18.88
N PRO A 707 19.22 -15.47 19.36
CA PRO A 707 19.82 -16.56 18.59
C PRO A 707 18.78 -17.59 18.13
N ARG A 708 18.99 -18.24 16.97
CA ARG A 708 18.15 -19.37 16.50
C ARG A 708 18.47 -20.70 17.23
N GLY A 709 19.59 -20.77 17.95
CA GLY A 709 20.02 -21.89 18.79
C GLY A 709 21.31 -21.55 19.55
N ASP A 710 21.77 -22.44 20.44
CA ASP A 710 22.86 -22.16 21.40
C ASP A 710 24.25 -21.94 20.76
N GLU A 711 24.44 -22.31 19.49
CA GLU A 711 25.69 -22.15 18.74
C GLU A 711 25.56 -21.30 17.46
N SER A 712 24.38 -20.71 17.17
CA SER A 712 24.20 -19.97 15.93
C SER A 712 24.55 -18.47 16.11
N SER A 713 25.57 -18.00 15.42
CA SER A 713 25.83 -16.56 15.19
C SER A 713 24.65 -15.86 14.50
N LYS A 714 23.78 -16.65 13.86
CA LYS A 714 22.55 -16.23 13.20
C LYS A 714 21.35 -16.23 14.14
N GLY A 715 20.55 -15.16 14.09
CA GLY A 715 19.39 -14.97 14.95
C GLY A 715 18.39 -13.97 14.38
N SER A 716 17.45 -13.53 15.22
CA SER A 716 16.65 -12.35 14.95
C SER A 716 17.16 -11.16 15.75
N LEU A 717 17.31 -10.00 15.11
CA LEU A 717 17.68 -8.75 15.75
C LEU A 717 16.44 -7.85 15.85
N ASP A 718 15.92 -7.72 17.06
CA ASP A 718 14.83 -6.79 17.40
C ASP A 718 15.45 -5.43 17.72
N ILE A 719 15.01 -4.38 17.02
CA ILE A 719 15.57 -3.03 17.15
C ILE A 719 14.45 -2.09 17.53
N THR A 720 14.58 -1.42 18.67
CA THR A 720 13.65 -0.41 19.14
C THR A 720 14.30 0.97 19.11
N ASN A 721 13.57 1.95 18.61
CA ASN A 721 14.01 3.34 18.58
C ASN A 721 12.80 4.23 18.85
N LYS A 722 12.82 4.93 19.99
CA LYS A 722 11.67 5.68 20.53
C LYS A 722 10.42 4.79 20.58
N ASN A 723 9.33 5.19 19.95
CA ASN A 723 8.06 4.45 19.92
C ASN A 723 7.95 3.50 18.71
N THR A 724 9.07 3.16 18.06
CA THR A 724 9.06 2.36 16.83
C THR A 724 9.99 1.17 16.93
N SER A 725 9.62 0.05 16.30
CA SER A 725 10.38 -1.19 16.38
C SER A 725 10.51 -1.87 15.03
N ILE A 726 11.60 -2.56 14.76
CA ILE A 726 11.72 -3.50 13.63
C ILE A 726 12.29 -4.83 14.10
N ARG A 727 11.98 -5.90 13.37
CA ARG A 727 12.55 -7.22 13.57
C ARG A 727 13.31 -7.63 12.32
N VAL A 728 14.59 -7.91 12.45
CA VAL A 728 15.42 -8.41 11.37
C VAL A 728 15.64 -9.90 11.57
N LEU A 729 15.28 -10.75 10.61
CA LEU A 729 15.46 -12.19 10.62
C LEU A 729 16.72 -12.59 9.85
N GLY A 730 17.42 -13.62 10.33
CA GLY A 730 18.64 -14.10 9.68
C GLY A 730 19.84 -13.18 9.90
N TYR A 731 19.79 -12.31 10.91
CA TYR A 731 20.89 -11.43 11.27
C TYR A 731 22.05 -12.27 11.81
N ASP A 732 23.25 -12.09 11.28
CA ASP A 732 24.46 -12.80 11.69
C ASP A 732 25.38 -11.84 12.43
N ILE A 733 25.54 -12.05 13.74
CA ILE A 733 26.31 -11.16 14.61
C ILE A 733 27.82 -11.27 14.37
N ASP A 734 28.31 -12.41 13.87
CA ASP A 734 29.75 -12.60 13.62
C ASP A 734 30.16 -12.00 12.27
N ARG A 735 29.21 -11.96 11.32
CA ARG A 735 29.43 -11.39 9.98
C ARG A 735 28.94 -9.96 9.83
N ASP A 736 28.37 -9.38 10.88
CA ASP A 736 27.71 -8.06 10.85
C ASP A 736 26.83 -7.89 9.60
N SER A 737 25.90 -8.83 9.36
CA SER A 737 25.29 -9.06 8.03
C SER A 737 24.50 -7.90 7.40
N LEU A 738 24.31 -6.77 8.11
CA LEU A 738 23.69 -5.52 7.63
C LEU A 738 24.50 -4.27 8.02
N ASP A 739 25.81 -4.38 8.24
CA ASP A 739 26.71 -3.31 8.76
C ASP A 739 26.28 -2.72 10.13
N VAL A 740 25.38 -3.42 10.85
CA VAL A 740 24.96 -3.08 12.21
C VAL A 740 25.98 -3.64 13.19
N LYS A 741 27.12 -2.99 13.35
CA LYS A 741 28.25 -3.53 14.13
C LYS A 741 27.90 -3.68 15.62
N LEU A 742 27.61 -4.90 16.06
CA LEU A 742 27.30 -5.20 17.46
C LEU A 742 28.57 -5.70 18.16
N LYS A 743 29.13 -4.88 19.04
CA LYS A 743 30.38 -5.21 19.73
C LYS A 743 30.10 -5.73 21.13
N ARG A 744 30.67 -6.88 21.47
CA ARG A 744 30.75 -7.32 22.87
C ARG A 744 31.62 -6.34 23.66
N ALA A 745 31.26 -6.09 24.90
CA ALA A 745 32.10 -5.31 25.79
C ALA A 745 33.40 -6.11 26.05
N ASN A 746 34.50 -5.74 25.38
CA ASN A 746 35.76 -6.46 25.53
C ASN A 746 36.44 -6.14 26.88
N ASN A 747 36.71 -7.21 27.62
CA ASN A 747 37.79 -7.42 28.60
C ASN A 747 37.92 -6.44 29.77
N ASP A 748 37.23 -6.74 30.86
CA ASP A 748 37.72 -6.50 32.22
C ASP A 748 37.71 -7.84 33.00
N GLU A 749 38.58 -8.77 32.61
CA GLU A 749 38.88 -10.04 33.33
C GLU A 749 39.31 -9.81 34.81
N LYS A 750 39.44 -8.56 35.26
CA LYS A 750 39.82 -8.21 36.64
C LYS A 750 38.68 -7.79 37.57
N LYS A 751 37.44 -7.66 37.08
CA LYS A 751 36.27 -7.36 37.94
C LYS A 751 35.31 -8.55 38.13
N GLU A 752 35.64 -9.70 37.56
CA GLU A 752 34.87 -10.94 37.76
C GLU A 752 35.00 -11.53 39.18
N SER A 753 35.99 -11.10 39.98
CA SER A 753 36.13 -11.55 41.37
C SER A 753 35.24 -10.79 42.38
N GLN A 754 34.61 -9.68 41.98
CA GLN A 754 33.75 -8.88 42.87
C GLN A 754 32.27 -8.86 42.47
N MET A 755 31.89 -9.29 41.26
CA MET A 755 30.48 -9.52 40.90
C MET A 755 30.00 -10.96 41.12
N GLN A 756 30.92 -11.95 41.21
CA GLN A 756 30.58 -13.29 41.69
C GLN A 756 30.11 -13.33 43.16
N SER A 757 30.31 -12.25 43.92
CA SER A 757 29.79 -12.10 45.28
C SER A 757 28.43 -11.39 45.35
N LYS A 758 27.86 -10.92 44.23
CA LYS A 758 26.55 -10.24 44.20
C LYS A 758 25.44 -11.04 43.51
N GLU A 759 25.76 -12.00 42.65
CA GLU A 759 24.79 -12.98 42.14
C GLU A 759 24.50 -14.13 43.13
N ALA A 760 25.20 -14.15 44.26
CA ALA A 760 24.87 -15.01 45.41
C ALA A 760 23.67 -14.49 46.25
N LEU A 761 23.04 -13.37 45.89
CA LEU A 761 21.99 -12.71 46.70
C LEU A 761 20.54 -13.03 46.29
N ASP A 762 20.31 -13.85 45.25
CA ASP A 762 18.99 -14.50 45.04
C ASP A 762 18.84 -15.82 45.85
N HIS A 763 19.82 -16.11 46.75
CA HIS A 763 19.74 -17.16 47.77
C HIS A 763 19.23 -16.63 49.12
N GLN A 764 17.93 -16.79 49.38
CA GLN A 764 17.41 -16.96 50.75
C GLN A 764 16.38 -18.08 50.67
N SER A 765 16.56 -19.25 51.29
CA SER A 765 16.94 -19.48 52.69
C SER A 765 18.28 -20.22 52.88
N LEU A 766 19.27 -19.54 53.46
CA LEU A 766 20.39 -20.22 54.11
C LEU A 766 19.91 -20.83 55.43
N PRO A 767 20.23 -22.10 55.74
CA PRO A 767 20.14 -22.62 57.11
C PRO A 767 20.92 -21.69 58.06
N LEU A 768 20.39 -21.41 59.25
CA LEU A 768 21.06 -20.53 60.22
C LEU A 768 22.48 -21.06 60.50
N GLY A 769 23.50 -20.30 60.10
CA GLY A 769 24.93 -20.66 60.28
C GLY A 769 25.61 -21.36 59.09
N ALA A 770 24.97 -21.47 57.92
CA ALA A 770 25.56 -22.05 56.71
C ALA A 770 26.19 -21.00 55.75
N VAL A 771 27.13 -21.43 54.89
CA VAL A 771 27.73 -20.64 53.80
C VAL A 771 27.56 -21.38 52.46
N ALA A 772 27.19 -20.68 51.39
CA ALA A 772 27.05 -21.26 50.04
C ALA A 772 28.42 -21.31 49.32
N THR A 773 28.78 -22.47 48.76
CA THR A 773 30.02 -22.69 48.00
C THR A 773 29.70 -23.29 46.64
N ASN A 774 30.30 -22.71 45.59
CA ASN A 774 30.18 -23.24 44.23
C ASN A 774 31.16 -24.39 44.01
N PHE A 775 30.73 -25.41 43.28
CA PHE A 775 31.59 -26.53 42.88
C PHE A 775 31.23 -26.99 41.48
N THR A 776 32.18 -27.62 40.78
CA THR A 776 31.93 -28.26 39.48
C THR A 776 31.92 -29.76 39.67
N ALA A 777 30.86 -30.42 39.17
CA ALA A 777 30.78 -31.88 39.21
C ALA A 777 30.04 -32.44 38.00
N HIS A 778 30.16 -33.75 37.85
CA HIS A 778 29.45 -34.51 36.83
C HIS A 778 27.95 -34.56 37.15
N PRO A 779 27.09 -34.31 36.17
CA PRO A 779 25.67 -34.53 36.30
C PRO A 779 25.33 -36.02 36.18
N VAL A 780 24.11 -36.39 36.58
CA VAL A 780 23.58 -37.74 36.44
C VAL A 780 23.20 -38.00 34.99
N ILE A 781 23.64 -39.13 34.43
CA ILE A 781 23.28 -39.62 33.09
C ILE A 781 22.53 -40.96 33.19
N GLU A 782 21.88 -41.41 32.11
CA GLU A 782 21.03 -42.63 32.11
C GLU A 782 21.73 -43.92 32.59
N ASP A 783 23.05 -43.99 32.48
CA ASP A 783 23.86 -45.16 32.86
C ASP A 783 24.34 -45.11 34.34
N ASP A 784 24.03 -44.05 35.07
CA ASP A 784 24.39 -43.94 36.49
C ASP A 784 23.50 -44.84 37.37
N ILE A 785 24.06 -45.33 38.48
CA ILE A 785 23.34 -46.20 39.42
C ILE A 785 22.94 -45.38 40.65
N ILE A 786 21.63 -45.13 40.79
CA ILE A 786 21.05 -44.50 41.98
C ILE A 786 20.22 -45.52 42.76
N THR A 787 20.45 -45.62 44.07
CA THR A 787 19.79 -46.58 44.96
C THR A 787 19.15 -45.92 46.18
N CYS A 788 18.15 -46.58 46.74
CA CYS A 788 17.64 -46.29 48.08
C CYS A 788 18.39 -47.15 49.13
N PRO A 789 18.35 -46.80 50.43
CA PRO A 789 19.11 -47.50 51.47
C PRO A 789 18.67 -48.95 51.69
N HIS A 790 17.52 -49.34 51.12
CA HIS A 790 16.95 -50.68 51.17
C HIS A 790 17.27 -51.53 49.93
N GLY A 791 18.21 -51.09 49.09
CA GLY A 791 18.70 -51.83 47.91
C GLY A 791 17.85 -51.68 46.64
N GLY A 792 16.82 -50.83 46.64
CA GLY A 792 16.04 -50.54 45.43
C GLY A 792 16.76 -49.55 44.51
N GLN A 793 16.76 -49.79 43.20
CA GLN A 793 17.43 -48.97 42.20
C GLN A 793 16.43 -48.08 41.45
N VAL A 794 16.78 -46.81 41.24
CA VAL A 794 16.01 -45.86 40.43
C VAL A 794 16.20 -46.18 38.95
N VAL A 795 15.11 -46.29 38.20
CA VAL A 795 15.14 -46.44 36.74
C VAL A 795 15.36 -45.06 36.11
N LEU A 796 16.56 -44.80 35.60
CA LEU A 796 16.90 -43.56 34.93
C LEU A 796 16.50 -43.63 33.45
N LYS A 797 15.68 -42.69 33.01
CA LYS A 797 15.31 -42.54 31.60
C LYS A 797 15.11 -41.06 31.27
N SER A 798 16.00 -40.52 30.47
CA SER A 798 15.96 -39.15 29.99
C SER A 798 14.78 -38.97 29.03
N LYS A 799 13.98 -37.92 29.24
CA LYS A 799 12.98 -37.45 28.28
C LYS A 799 13.37 -36.08 27.76
N ALA A 800 13.58 -35.12 28.67
CA ALA A 800 13.93 -33.74 28.35
C ALA A 800 15.44 -33.54 28.15
N GLY A 801 16.30 -34.36 28.77
CA GLY A 801 17.76 -34.31 28.58
C GLY A 801 18.31 -35.09 27.37
N ARG A 802 17.46 -35.68 26.51
CA ARG A 802 17.90 -36.61 25.43
C ARG A 802 18.85 -36.02 24.40
N SER A 803 18.82 -34.71 24.19
CA SER A 803 19.69 -34.01 23.24
C SER A 803 21.11 -33.81 23.77
N ILE A 804 21.35 -34.01 25.07
CA ILE A 804 22.63 -33.75 25.72
C ILE A 804 23.19 -35.06 26.23
N LYS A 805 24.33 -35.47 25.67
CA LYS A 805 24.88 -36.80 25.86
C LYS A 805 26.34 -36.76 26.24
N SER A 806 26.75 -37.68 27.11
CA SER A 806 28.15 -38.04 27.30
C SER A 806 28.34 -39.43 26.70
N GLN A 807 29.17 -39.57 25.66
CA GLN A 807 29.44 -40.86 24.99
C GLN A 807 28.14 -41.60 24.61
N ASP A 808 27.22 -40.88 23.96
CA ASP A 808 25.88 -41.35 23.54
C ASP A 808 24.86 -41.68 24.66
N ILE A 809 25.21 -41.45 25.93
CA ILE A 809 24.33 -41.66 27.08
C ILE A 809 23.73 -40.33 27.53
N ALA A 810 22.40 -40.26 27.62
CA ALA A 810 21.68 -38.99 27.83
C ALA A 810 21.73 -38.48 29.28
N LEU A 811 21.70 -37.15 29.42
CA LEU A 811 21.62 -36.42 30.68
C LEU A 811 20.26 -36.59 31.36
N ILE A 812 20.24 -36.70 32.69
CA ILE A 812 19.03 -36.68 33.51
C ILE A 812 18.80 -35.28 34.09
N LEU A 813 17.69 -34.66 33.72
CA LEU A 813 17.24 -33.40 34.30
C LEU A 813 16.39 -33.62 35.56
N GLY A 814 16.22 -32.59 36.38
CA GLY A 814 15.39 -32.64 37.59
C GLY A 814 13.97 -33.18 37.33
N ARG A 815 13.30 -32.71 36.26
CA ARG A 815 11.97 -33.22 35.85
C ARG A 815 11.98 -34.67 35.36
N ASP A 816 13.09 -35.13 34.77
CA ASP A 816 13.22 -36.51 34.31
C ASP A 816 13.35 -37.46 35.51
N PHE A 817 14.01 -37.00 36.57
CA PHE A 817 14.27 -37.77 37.78
C PHE A 817 13.06 -37.83 38.74
N LEU A 818 12.29 -36.75 38.86
CA LEU A 818 11.09 -36.72 39.70
C LEU A 818 10.05 -37.75 39.22
N GLY A 819 9.53 -38.58 40.13
CA GLY A 819 8.59 -39.64 39.79
C GLY A 819 9.21 -40.88 39.14
N SER A 820 10.54 -40.93 38.97
CA SER A 820 11.23 -42.11 38.43
C SER A 820 10.99 -43.36 39.30
N PRO A 821 10.65 -44.52 38.71
CA PRO A 821 10.37 -45.75 39.45
C PRO A 821 11.59 -46.26 40.24
N ILE A 822 11.36 -46.79 41.44
CA ILE A 822 12.36 -47.51 42.24
C ILE A 822 11.98 -48.99 42.24
N VAL A 823 12.88 -49.85 41.75
CA VAL A 823 12.66 -51.29 41.59
C VAL A 823 13.63 -52.09 42.46
N GLY A 824 13.22 -53.27 42.94
CA GLY A 824 14.08 -54.15 43.75
C GLY A 824 14.29 -53.74 45.22
N CYS A 825 13.42 -52.88 45.77
CA CYS A 825 13.52 -52.45 47.17
C CYS A 825 13.08 -53.58 48.13
N SER A 826 13.93 -53.91 49.11
CA SER A 826 13.72 -55.04 50.04
C SER A 826 13.06 -54.65 51.38
N ALA A 827 12.52 -53.44 51.52
CA ALA A 827 11.90 -52.98 52.76
C ALA A 827 10.49 -53.56 52.98
N ASN A 828 10.08 -53.71 54.25
CA ASN A 828 8.70 -54.10 54.61
C ASN A 828 7.63 -53.16 54.01
N SER A 829 7.99 -51.89 53.76
CA SER A 829 7.26 -50.98 52.90
C SER A 829 8.22 -50.48 51.81
N PRO A 830 8.19 -51.08 50.60
CA PRO A 830 9.19 -50.77 49.59
C PRO A 830 9.05 -49.32 49.10
N CYS A 831 10.20 -48.69 48.83
CA CYS A 831 10.26 -47.45 48.06
C CYS A 831 9.86 -47.77 46.61
N THR A 832 8.92 -47.00 46.06
CA THR A 832 8.33 -47.25 44.74
C THR A 832 8.69 -46.20 43.70
N CYS A 833 9.01 -44.96 44.11
CA CYS A 833 9.48 -43.92 43.20
C CYS A 833 10.25 -42.80 43.93
N VAL A 834 10.93 -41.96 43.15
CA VAL A 834 11.50 -40.69 43.62
C VAL A 834 10.37 -39.68 43.85
N ALA A 835 10.22 -39.20 45.09
CA ALA A 835 9.12 -38.31 45.47
C ALA A 835 9.55 -36.85 45.70
N HIS A 836 10.85 -36.58 45.85
CA HIS A 836 11.34 -35.22 46.07
C HIS A 836 12.71 -35.00 45.43
N VAL A 837 12.84 -33.91 44.68
CA VAL A 837 14.08 -33.40 44.10
C VAL A 837 14.20 -31.92 44.47
N PRO A 838 15.02 -31.56 45.47
CA PRO A 838 15.17 -30.16 45.87
C PRO A 838 16.06 -29.38 44.90
N LYS A 839 15.94 -28.05 44.86
CA LYS A 839 16.87 -27.19 44.09
C LYS A 839 18.33 -27.38 44.50
N SER A 840 18.59 -27.76 45.74
CA SER A 840 19.93 -28.11 46.23
C SER A 840 20.49 -29.43 45.65
N ALA A 841 19.73 -30.16 44.84
CA ALA A 841 20.20 -31.33 44.12
C ALA A 841 20.57 -31.03 42.65
N LEU A 842 20.36 -29.80 42.20
CA LEU A 842 20.36 -29.41 40.80
C LEU A 842 21.52 -28.45 40.47
N SER A 843 21.85 -28.32 39.19
CA SER A 843 22.83 -27.36 38.68
C SER A 843 22.41 -25.92 38.97
N ALA A 844 23.39 -25.01 39.04
CA ALA A 844 23.14 -23.58 39.21
C ALA A 844 22.46 -22.95 37.99
N LYS A 845 22.73 -23.49 36.79
CA LYS A 845 22.22 -22.99 35.50
C LYS A 845 21.25 -23.97 34.87
N ARG A 846 20.34 -23.44 34.04
CA ARG A 846 19.36 -24.22 33.28
C ARG A 846 19.95 -24.82 32.01
N VAL A 847 19.34 -25.92 31.57
CA VAL A 847 19.66 -26.78 30.44
C VAL A 847 18.35 -27.38 29.92
N ASN A 848 17.99 -27.18 28.64
CA ASN A 848 16.69 -27.57 28.07
C ASN A 848 15.49 -27.13 28.93
N GLU A 849 15.47 -25.86 29.33
CA GLU A 849 14.43 -25.25 30.17
C GLU A 849 14.31 -25.82 31.61
N ASP A 850 15.15 -26.78 32.03
CA ASP A 850 15.24 -27.32 33.41
C ASP A 850 16.65 -27.21 34.01
N TYR A 851 16.93 -27.84 35.14
CA TYR A 851 18.27 -27.94 35.72
C TYR A 851 18.77 -29.41 35.70
N ALA A 852 20.08 -29.58 35.52
CA ALA A 852 20.72 -30.90 35.52
C ALA A 852 20.80 -31.47 36.94
N LEU A 853 20.54 -32.76 37.10
CA LEU A 853 20.69 -33.43 38.39
C LEU A 853 22.17 -33.67 38.69
N MET A 854 22.66 -33.24 39.85
CA MET A 854 24.08 -33.31 40.19
C MET A 854 24.39 -34.60 40.95
N GLN A 855 25.35 -35.42 40.50
CA GLN A 855 25.71 -36.68 41.17
C GLN A 855 26.06 -36.45 42.65
N ASP A 856 26.83 -35.41 42.92
CA ASP A 856 27.29 -35.05 44.27
C ASP A 856 26.16 -34.71 45.24
N LEU A 857 24.98 -34.33 44.74
CA LEU A 857 23.86 -33.82 45.53
C LEU A 857 22.62 -34.73 45.50
N VAL A 858 22.71 -35.92 44.87
CA VAL A 858 21.60 -36.89 44.80
C VAL A 858 21.09 -37.29 46.19
N HIS A 859 21.95 -37.23 47.21
CA HIS A 859 21.62 -37.53 48.59
C HIS A 859 20.63 -36.55 49.25
N HIS A 860 20.36 -35.42 48.58
CA HIS A 860 19.28 -34.50 48.94
C HIS A 860 17.91 -34.96 48.43
N CYS A 861 17.85 -35.87 47.46
CA CYS A 861 16.60 -36.39 46.91
C CYS A 861 15.99 -37.48 47.81
N LEU A 862 14.66 -37.59 47.84
CA LEU A 862 13.93 -38.53 48.69
C LEU A 862 13.00 -39.45 47.89
N SER A 863 12.84 -40.68 48.37
CA SER A 863 11.79 -41.61 47.89
C SER A 863 10.40 -41.27 48.44
N ASP A 864 9.37 -41.92 47.92
CA ASP A 864 8.00 -41.90 48.43
C ASP A 864 7.84 -42.36 49.89
N LYS A 865 8.88 -42.97 50.47
CA LYS A 865 8.97 -43.35 51.89
C LYS A 865 9.87 -42.42 52.70
N GLY A 866 10.31 -41.30 52.13
CA GLY A 866 11.19 -40.32 52.79
C GLY A 866 12.63 -40.79 52.95
N CYS A 867 13.05 -41.82 52.21
CA CYS A 867 14.42 -42.34 52.29
C CYS A 867 15.33 -41.56 51.34
N THR A 868 16.51 -41.14 51.80
CA THR A 868 17.53 -40.46 50.98
C THR A 868 18.11 -41.40 49.94
N LEU A 869 18.29 -40.91 48.72
CA LEU A 869 18.88 -41.67 47.62
C LEU A 869 20.40 -41.55 47.62
N SER A 870 21.09 -42.49 46.99
CA SER A 870 22.55 -42.45 46.86
C SER A 870 22.95 -42.81 45.43
N VAL A 871 23.91 -42.09 44.86
CA VAL A 871 24.47 -42.40 43.54
C VAL A 871 25.85 -43.01 43.66
N VAL A 872 26.15 -43.99 42.81
CA VAL A 872 27.52 -44.45 42.58
C VAL A 872 28.18 -43.44 41.65
N LYS A 873 29.08 -42.61 42.20
CA LYS A 873 29.76 -41.56 41.43
C LYS A 873 30.57 -42.16 40.30
N LYS A 874 30.33 -41.68 39.07
CA LYS A 874 31.02 -42.10 37.85
C LYS A 874 31.36 -40.85 37.03
N SER A 875 32.61 -40.72 36.59
CA SER A 875 33.00 -39.60 35.74
C SER A 875 32.33 -39.71 34.37
N ASN A 876 31.97 -38.58 33.79
CA ASN A 876 31.46 -38.47 32.44
C ASN A 876 32.01 -37.19 31.78
N LEU A 877 31.71 -36.94 30.50
CA LEU A 877 32.28 -35.79 29.76
C LEU A 877 31.55 -34.46 30.05
N LEU A 878 30.46 -34.49 30.82
CA LEU A 878 29.66 -33.30 31.14
C LEU A 878 30.07 -32.77 32.51
N ASN A 879 30.20 -31.45 32.64
CA ASN A 879 30.48 -30.78 33.90
C ASN A 879 29.54 -29.59 34.07
N PHE A 880 28.89 -29.51 35.24
CA PHE A 880 28.01 -28.41 35.60
C PHE A 880 28.44 -27.77 36.92
N GLU A 881 28.21 -26.46 37.04
CA GLU A 881 28.33 -25.75 38.31
C GLU A 881 27.12 -26.11 39.19
N GLY A 882 27.39 -26.54 40.42
CA GLY A 882 26.42 -26.77 41.48
C GLY A 882 26.74 -25.92 42.71
N ILE A 883 25.81 -25.89 43.66
CA ILE A 883 25.94 -25.11 44.90
C ILE A 883 25.76 -26.04 46.10
N LYS A 884 26.71 -26.02 47.05
CA LYS A 884 26.63 -26.72 48.34
C LYS A 884 26.52 -25.73 49.49
N TYR A 885 25.84 -26.12 50.56
CA TYR A 885 25.77 -25.35 51.79
C TYR A 885 26.63 -26.03 52.85
N VAL A 886 27.58 -25.29 53.44
CA VAL A 886 28.52 -25.82 54.44
C VAL A 886 28.37 -25.09 55.78
N ASP A 887 28.61 -25.78 56.89
CA ASP A 887 28.70 -25.17 58.22
C ASP A 887 30.02 -24.39 58.40
N SER A 888 30.16 -23.71 59.55
CA SER A 888 31.39 -23.00 59.92
C SER A 888 32.64 -23.89 60.04
N SER A 889 32.48 -25.21 60.01
CA SER A 889 33.56 -26.21 60.06
C SER A 889 33.88 -26.82 58.68
N GLY A 890 33.15 -26.41 57.62
CA GLY A 890 33.32 -26.90 56.25
C GLY A 890 32.55 -28.19 55.91
N ASN A 891 31.64 -28.66 56.78
CA ASN A 891 30.83 -29.86 56.52
C ASN A 891 29.54 -29.51 55.75
N GLU A 892 29.16 -30.33 54.78
CA GLU A 892 27.92 -30.16 53.99
C GLU A 892 26.66 -30.36 54.87
N ILE A 893 25.73 -29.40 54.85
CA ILE A 893 24.49 -29.43 55.64
C ILE A 893 23.31 -29.80 54.74
N THR A 894 22.57 -30.86 55.09
CA THR A 894 21.37 -31.29 54.34
C THR A 894 20.10 -30.51 54.77
N PRO A 895 19.16 -30.17 53.86
CA PRO A 895 17.94 -29.38 54.17
C PRO A 895 16.86 -30.08 55.03
N LYS A 896 17.20 -31.14 55.78
CA LYS A 896 16.23 -32.06 56.39
C LYS A 896 15.34 -31.48 57.51
N ASP A 897 15.59 -30.26 57.97
CA ASP A 897 14.86 -29.66 59.11
C ASP A 897 13.80 -28.61 58.73
N VAL A 898 13.50 -28.40 57.45
CA VAL A 898 12.40 -27.50 57.04
C VAL A 898 11.08 -28.26 57.07
N GLN A 899 10.43 -28.29 58.24
CA GLN A 899 8.98 -28.51 58.28
C GLN A 899 8.31 -27.40 57.47
N ILE A 900 7.67 -27.74 56.35
CA ILE A 900 6.86 -26.81 55.55
C ILE A 900 5.69 -26.36 56.42
N MET A 901 5.86 -25.22 57.10
CA MET A 901 4.83 -24.60 57.96
C MET A 901 4.18 -23.37 57.33
N GLN A 902 4.43 -23.05 56.06
CA GLN A 902 3.86 -21.86 55.43
C GLN A 902 2.67 -22.14 54.52
N ASN A 903 1.64 -21.29 54.67
CA ASN A 903 0.47 -21.24 53.80
C ASN A 903 0.90 -20.99 52.34
N PRO A 904 0.26 -21.66 51.38
CA PRO A 904 0.57 -21.51 49.97
C PRO A 904 0.12 -20.16 49.42
N ARG A 905 0.92 -19.61 48.50
CA ARG A 905 0.71 -18.26 47.94
C ARG A 905 0.60 -18.33 46.42
N LEU A 906 -0.53 -17.93 45.86
CA LEU A 906 -0.67 -17.64 44.42
C LEU A 906 -0.49 -16.14 44.21
N ARG A 907 0.15 -15.70 43.13
CA ARG A 907 0.26 -14.27 42.77
C ARG A 907 -0.54 -14.00 41.50
N PHE A 908 -1.49 -13.06 41.56
CA PHE A 908 -2.29 -12.62 40.42
C PHE A 908 -1.77 -11.29 39.84
N PHE A 909 -1.75 -11.22 38.51
CA PHE A 909 -1.41 -10.04 37.71
C PHE A 909 -2.61 -9.66 36.86
N MET A 910 -3.05 -8.41 36.90
CA MET A 910 -4.23 -7.98 36.16
C MET A 910 -4.05 -6.59 35.58
N LYS A 911 -4.33 -6.42 34.30
CA LYS A 911 -4.24 -5.16 33.55
C LYS A 911 -5.57 -4.92 32.84
N SER A 912 -5.92 -3.68 32.50
CA SER A 912 -7.10 -3.40 31.66
C SER A 912 -6.74 -3.25 30.17
N ALA A 913 -5.45 -3.11 29.86
CA ALA A 913 -4.90 -3.05 28.50
C ALA A 913 -3.46 -3.56 28.51
N ALA A 914 -3.01 -4.16 27.40
CA ALA A 914 -1.64 -4.66 27.26
C ALA A 914 -0.56 -3.57 27.46
N SER A 915 -0.91 -2.29 27.29
CA SER A 915 -0.04 -1.13 27.49
C SER A 915 0.03 -0.62 28.93
N GLN A 916 -0.81 -1.12 29.85
CA GLN A 916 -0.81 -0.68 31.24
C GLN A 916 0.41 -1.23 31.99
N ARG A 917 1.17 -0.35 32.63
CA ARG A 917 2.42 -0.69 33.33
C ARG A 917 2.21 -1.19 34.76
N ASP A 918 1.24 -0.61 35.48
CA ASP A 918 0.88 -1.03 36.84
C ASP A 918 -0.29 -2.03 36.84
N ASN A 919 -0.35 -2.93 37.82
CA ASN A 919 -1.51 -3.79 38.03
C ASN A 919 -2.76 -2.96 38.37
N MET A 920 -3.92 -3.38 37.85
CA MET A 920 -5.20 -2.72 38.07
C MET A 920 -5.61 -2.83 39.53
N HIS A 921 -6.01 -1.71 40.10
CA HIS A 921 -6.58 -1.64 41.44
C HIS A 921 -8.01 -2.19 41.44
N VAL A 922 -8.29 -3.24 42.22
CA VAL A 922 -9.61 -3.87 42.30
C VAL A 922 -10.19 -3.68 43.69
N ALA A 923 -11.18 -2.80 43.80
CA ALA A 923 -11.83 -2.48 45.06
C ALA A 923 -12.97 -3.44 45.47
N ILE A 924 -13.44 -4.28 44.54
CA ILE A 924 -14.53 -5.23 44.78
C ILE A 924 -14.18 -6.57 44.11
N TYR A 925 -14.25 -7.65 44.88
CA TYR A 925 -14.12 -9.01 44.37
C TYR A 925 -15.21 -9.91 44.95
N SER A 926 -15.50 -11.05 44.32
CA SER A 926 -16.45 -12.02 44.88
C SER A 926 -15.91 -13.43 44.80
N ILE A 927 -16.13 -14.22 45.85
CA ILE A 927 -15.83 -15.65 45.87
C ILE A 927 -17.16 -16.40 45.86
N ASN A 928 -17.37 -17.24 44.85
CA ASN A 928 -18.54 -18.10 44.72
C ASN A 928 -19.91 -17.36 44.79
N GLY A 929 -19.91 -16.08 44.42
CA GLY A 929 -21.09 -15.19 44.42
C GLY A 929 -21.19 -14.26 45.63
N THR A 930 -20.36 -14.44 46.67
CA THR A 930 -20.32 -13.56 47.85
C THR A 930 -19.35 -12.42 47.59
N GLU A 931 -19.84 -11.17 47.60
CA GLU A 931 -19.03 -9.96 47.36
C GLU A 931 -18.29 -9.47 48.61
N TYR A 932 -17.05 -9.02 48.39
CA TYR A 932 -16.15 -8.41 49.36
C TYR A 932 -15.70 -7.04 48.81
N LYS A 933 -15.72 -6.00 49.65
CA LYS A 933 -15.37 -4.62 49.28
C LYS A 933 -14.13 -4.17 50.05
N GLU A 934 -13.06 -3.88 49.33
CA GLU A 934 -11.78 -3.43 49.85
C GLU A 934 -11.40 -2.11 49.15
N PRO A 935 -11.76 -0.93 49.69
CA PRO A 935 -11.63 0.37 49.02
C PRO A 935 -10.20 0.71 48.58
N ASN A 936 -9.19 0.14 49.24
CA ASN A 936 -7.77 0.34 48.95
C ASN A 936 -7.15 -0.83 48.17
N GLY A 937 -7.97 -1.75 47.64
CA GLY A 937 -7.53 -2.94 46.93
C GLY A 937 -7.11 -4.04 47.92
N ALA A 938 -7.48 -5.28 47.63
CA ALA A 938 -7.09 -6.40 48.48
C ALA A 938 -5.61 -6.75 48.28
N ASP A 939 -4.83 -6.77 49.36
CA ASP A 939 -3.42 -7.19 49.34
C ASP A 939 -3.30 -8.70 49.27
N GLU A 940 -4.21 -9.38 49.96
CA GLU A 940 -4.31 -10.82 50.08
C GLU A 940 -5.79 -11.23 50.09
N ILE A 941 -6.13 -12.31 49.39
CA ILE A 941 -7.44 -12.95 49.38
C ILE A 941 -7.26 -14.37 49.89
N VAL A 942 -7.98 -14.75 50.94
CA VAL A 942 -7.91 -16.11 51.49
C VAL A 942 -9.10 -16.92 51.00
N LEU A 943 -8.84 -18.01 50.27
CA LEU A 943 -9.83 -19.02 49.91
C LEU A 943 -9.92 -20.04 51.04
N LYS A 944 -11.05 -20.06 51.74
CA LYS A 944 -11.30 -20.99 52.84
C LYS A 944 -11.85 -22.30 52.31
N GLU A 945 -11.47 -23.41 52.93
CA GLU A 945 -11.98 -24.75 52.57
C GLU A 945 -13.52 -24.82 52.62
N SER A 946 -14.16 -24.09 53.54
CA SER A 946 -15.62 -24.00 53.66
C SER A 946 -16.32 -23.41 52.43
N ASP A 947 -15.59 -22.61 51.65
CA ASP A 947 -16.14 -21.90 50.51
C ASP A 947 -16.02 -22.74 49.23
N ALA A 948 -15.27 -23.84 49.27
CA ALA A 948 -15.00 -24.70 48.12
C ALA A 948 -16.26 -25.42 47.63
N LYS A 949 -16.43 -25.49 46.30
CA LYS A 949 -17.49 -26.28 45.65
C LYS A 949 -16.89 -27.48 44.93
N ASP A 950 -17.72 -28.47 44.62
CA ASP A 950 -17.32 -29.53 43.70
C ASP A 950 -17.19 -28.95 42.28
N VAL A 951 -16.28 -29.53 41.48
CA VAL A 951 -16.00 -29.07 40.10
C VAL A 951 -17.28 -29.10 39.27
N SER A 952 -17.68 -27.93 38.77
CA SER A 952 -18.96 -27.75 38.09
C SER A 952 -18.93 -28.19 36.63
N ASP A 953 -17.74 -28.16 36.01
CA ASP A 953 -17.53 -28.61 34.64
C ASP A 953 -17.45 -30.15 34.56
N LYS A 954 -18.45 -30.75 33.92
CA LYS A 954 -18.56 -32.21 33.78
C LYS A 954 -17.45 -32.82 32.91
N ALA A 955 -16.96 -32.10 31.92
CA ALA A 955 -15.90 -32.59 31.04
C ALA A 955 -14.55 -32.56 31.76
N LEU A 956 -14.27 -31.47 32.49
CA LEU A 956 -13.08 -31.35 33.32
C LEU A 956 -13.08 -32.36 34.47
N LEU A 957 -14.22 -32.53 35.15
CA LEU A 957 -14.36 -33.54 36.20
C LEU A 957 -14.14 -34.96 35.66
N LYS A 958 -14.61 -35.26 34.44
CA LYS A 958 -14.32 -36.55 33.78
C LYS A 958 -12.82 -36.71 33.52
N LEU A 959 -12.16 -35.69 32.97
CA LEU A 959 -10.72 -35.67 32.73
C LEU A 959 -9.91 -35.87 34.02
N PHE A 960 -10.30 -35.21 35.10
CA PHE A 960 -9.67 -35.37 36.41
C PHE A 960 -9.85 -36.79 36.95
N ASN A 961 -11.03 -37.37 36.85
CA ASN A 961 -11.26 -38.75 37.28
C ASN A 961 -10.50 -39.78 36.44
N GLU A 962 -10.29 -39.51 35.14
CA GLU A 962 -9.51 -40.37 34.24
C GLU A 962 -8.01 -40.33 34.55
N ASN A 963 -7.45 -39.13 34.78
CA ASN A 963 -6.02 -38.90 35.00
C ASN A 963 -5.58 -39.09 36.47
N PHE A 964 -6.45 -38.77 37.43
CA PHE A 964 -6.18 -38.87 38.88
C PHE A 964 -7.00 -40.00 39.51
N LYS A 965 -6.69 -41.24 39.11
CA LYS A 965 -7.40 -42.44 39.58
C LYS A 965 -7.27 -42.61 41.10
N THR A 966 -8.41 -42.71 41.78
CA THR A 966 -8.47 -43.07 43.20
C THR A 966 -8.13 -44.56 43.35
N THR A 967 -7.15 -44.87 44.18
CA THR A 967 -6.76 -46.24 44.57
C THR A 967 -7.05 -46.46 46.05
N SER A 968 -6.95 -47.70 46.52
CA SER A 968 -7.09 -48.02 47.95
C SER A 968 -6.07 -47.31 48.87
N GLN A 969 -5.00 -46.73 48.31
CA GLN A 969 -3.93 -46.04 49.04
C GLN A 969 -3.91 -44.51 48.82
N ARG A 970 -4.54 -44.00 47.75
CA ARG A 970 -4.49 -42.58 47.37
C ARG A 970 -5.85 -42.15 46.81
N LYS A 971 -6.49 -41.19 47.49
CA LYS A 971 -7.73 -40.56 47.02
C LYS A 971 -7.43 -39.14 46.56
N TYR A 972 -8.15 -38.64 45.56
CA TYR A 972 -8.05 -37.25 45.15
C TYR A 972 -9.40 -36.57 45.35
N GLU A 973 -9.36 -35.37 45.90
CA GLU A 973 -10.51 -34.48 45.98
C GLU A 973 -10.30 -33.31 45.03
N PHE A 974 -11.35 -32.93 44.31
CA PHE A 974 -11.31 -31.81 43.36
C PHE A 974 -12.19 -30.70 43.88
N LYS A 975 -11.61 -29.52 44.09
CA LYS A 975 -12.30 -28.35 44.64
C LYS A 975 -12.22 -27.17 43.69
N GLU A 976 -13.35 -26.50 43.48
CA GLU A 976 -13.49 -25.34 42.60
C GLU A 976 -13.84 -24.09 43.41
N TYR A 977 -13.19 -22.98 43.07
CA TYR A 977 -13.55 -21.63 43.50
C TYR A 977 -13.80 -20.75 42.28
N SER A 978 -14.96 -20.08 42.24
CA SER A 978 -15.23 -19.02 41.28
C SER A 978 -14.82 -17.68 41.90
N LEU A 979 -13.70 -17.14 41.44
CA LEU A 979 -13.19 -15.83 41.85
C LEU A 979 -13.53 -14.79 40.78
N LYS A 980 -14.41 -13.85 41.11
CA LYS A 980 -14.60 -12.64 40.30
C LYS A 980 -13.69 -11.55 40.85
N TYR A 981 -12.76 -11.08 40.03
CA TYR A 981 -11.81 -10.03 40.40
C TYR A 981 -11.86 -8.96 39.31
N GLY A 982 -12.45 -7.80 39.62
CA GLY A 982 -12.78 -6.79 38.61
C GLY A 982 -13.91 -7.24 37.66
N ALA A 983 -13.70 -7.12 36.35
CA ALA A 983 -14.65 -7.57 35.33
C ALA A 983 -14.51 -9.07 34.98
N ASP A 984 -13.40 -9.69 35.38
CA ASP A 984 -13.07 -11.06 35.01
C ASP A 984 -13.49 -12.07 36.07
N VAL A 985 -13.83 -13.27 35.60
CA VAL A 985 -14.23 -14.41 36.42
C VAL A 985 -13.26 -15.56 36.14
N PHE A 986 -12.53 -15.96 37.17
CA PHE A 986 -11.59 -17.09 37.17
C PHE A 986 -12.23 -18.29 37.86
N ARG A 987 -12.06 -19.47 37.28
CA ARG A 987 -12.39 -20.75 37.93
C ARG A 987 -11.08 -21.41 38.34
N LEU A 988 -10.84 -21.43 39.65
CA LEU A 988 -9.63 -21.99 40.25
C LEU A 988 -9.95 -23.42 40.70
N ASN A 989 -9.37 -24.39 40.02
CA ASN A 989 -9.57 -25.81 40.26
C ASN A 989 -8.35 -26.39 40.99
N PHE A 990 -8.54 -26.91 42.19
CA PHE A 990 -7.50 -27.50 43.02
C PHE A 990 -7.67 -29.01 43.10
N ILE A 991 -6.61 -29.72 42.75
CA ILE A 991 -6.48 -31.17 42.90
C ILE A 991 -5.78 -31.43 44.23
N LYS A 992 -6.49 -32.04 45.18
CA LYS A 992 -6.02 -32.31 46.53
C LYS A 992 -5.81 -33.81 46.73
N PRO A 993 -4.55 -34.28 46.83
CA PRO A 993 -4.28 -35.66 47.18
C PRO A 993 -4.58 -35.89 48.67
N GLU A 994 -5.34 -36.93 48.98
CA GLU A 994 -5.62 -37.43 50.33
C GLU A 994 -4.96 -38.80 50.53
N TYR A 995 -4.00 -38.85 51.45
CA TYR A 995 -3.46 -40.12 51.98
C TYR A 995 -3.06 -39.95 53.46
N LYS A 996 -3.25 -41.01 54.26
CA LYS A 996 -2.90 -41.01 55.70
C LYS A 996 -1.38 -41.06 55.88
N SER A 997 -0.73 -39.90 55.94
CA SER A 997 0.68 -39.76 56.34
C SER A 997 0.78 -39.60 57.87
N LYS A 998 1.71 -40.32 58.52
CA LYS A 998 2.09 -40.09 59.93
C LYS A 998 3.05 -38.89 60.10
N HIS A 999 3.53 -38.28 59.01
CA HIS A 999 4.66 -37.34 59.01
C HIS A 999 4.33 -35.93 58.49
N GLY A 1000 3.06 -35.52 58.45
CA GLY A 1000 2.65 -34.15 58.11
C GLY A 1000 2.32 -33.90 56.62
N ILE A 1001 2.22 -32.62 56.26
CA ILE A 1001 1.90 -32.10 54.90
C ILE A 1001 3.03 -32.47 53.94
N ASN A 1002 2.74 -33.30 52.94
CA ASN A 1002 3.70 -33.75 51.91
C ASN A 1002 3.19 -33.39 50.51
N GLY A 1003 4.03 -32.77 49.68
CA GLY A 1003 3.75 -32.35 48.30
C GLY A 1003 4.17 -30.89 48.04
N TYR A 1004 4.05 -30.42 46.80
CA TYR A 1004 4.30 -29.02 46.41
C TYR A 1004 3.12 -28.46 45.62
N TYR A 1005 3.03 -27.13 45.56
CA TYR A 1005 2.08 -26.44 44.70
C TYR A 1005 2.60 -26.38 43.27
N GLU A 1006 1.78 -26.77 42.30
CA GLU A 1006 2.12 -26.74 40.87
C GLU A 1006 0.91 -26.27 40.05
N ARG A 1007 1.12 -25.37 39.08
CA ARG A 1007 0.10 -25.02 38.08
C ARG A 1007 0.23 -26.01 36.92
N LEU A 1008 -0.85 -26.70 36.59
CA LEU A 1008 -0.86 -27.73 35.56
C LEU A 1008 -1.47 -27.16 34.27
N THR A 1009 -0.67 -26.38 33.54
CA THR A 1009 -1.10 -25.70 32.30
C THR A 1009 -1.56 -26.66 31.20
N GLU A 1010 -1.10 -27.90 31.24
CA GLU A 1010 -1.45 -28.97 30.26
C GLU A 1010 -2.92 -29.43 30.32
N TYR A 1011 -3.65 -29.11 31.38
CA TYR A 1011 -5.08 -29.42 31.51
C TYR A 1011 -5.98 -28.19 31.34
N GLU A 1012 -5.40 -27.01 31.09
CA GLU A 1012 -6.14 -25.74 30.93
C GLU A 1012 -6.69 -25.66 29.50
N ASN A 1013 -8.03 -25.66 29.35
CA ASN A 1013 -8.70 -25.63 28.04
C ASN A 1013 -9.08 -24.19 27.58
N ASP A 1014 -9.04 -23.22 28.50
CA ASP A 1014 -9.30 -21.79 28.30
C ASP A 1014 -8.54 -21.00 29.38
N VAL A 1015 -8.06 -19.79 29.06
CA VAL A 1015 -7.24 -18.92 29.94
C VAL A 1015 -7.92 -18.57 31.29
N ARG A 1016 -9.21 -18.87 31.44
CA ARG A 1016 -10.01 -18.55 32.64
C ARG A 1016 -10.29 -19.77 33.55
N ASN A 1017 -9.85 -20.98 33.16
CA ASN A 1017 -9.90 -22.20 33.96
C ASN A 1017 -8.46 -22.56 34.39
N LEU A 1018 -8.09 -22.21 35.62
CA LEU A 1018 -6.73 -22.42 36.13
C LEU A 1018 -6.68 -23.65 37.03
N ILE A 1019 -5.71 -24.54 36.81
CA ILE A 1019 -5.64 -25.84 37.47
C ILE A 1019 -4.37 -25.96 38.30
N PHE A 1020 -4.53 -26.34 39.57
CA PHE A 1020 -3.44 -26.42 40.53
C PHE A 1020 -3.42 -27.76 41.26
N LEU A 1021 -2.24 -28.38 41.34
CA LEU A 1021 -1.98 -29.50 42.25
C LEU A 1021 -1.55 -28.95 43.62
N THR A 1022 -2.11 -29.50 44.69
CA THR A 1022 -1.83 -29.06 46.07
C THR A 1022 -1.10 -30.14 46.88
N PRO A 1023 -0.34 -29.76 47.94
CA PRO A 1023 0.15 -30.67 48.97
C PRO A 1023 -0.99 -31.37 49.72
N ASN A 1024 -0.68 -32.56 50.25
CA ASN A 1024 -1.61 -33.35 51.07
C ASN A 1024 -2.01 -32.59 52.35
N GLN A 1025 -3.29 -32.62 52.70
CA GLN A 1025 -3.88 -31.95 53.88
C GLN A 1025 -3.89 -30.40 53.85
N THR A 1026 -3.78 -29.77 52.68
CA THR A 1026 -3.94 -28.31 52.57
C THR A 1026 -5.36 -27.87 52.97
N LYS A 1027 -5.48 -26.89 53.87
CA LYS A 1027 -6.77 -26.33 54.34
C LYS A 1027 -7.15 -25.05 53.60
N ASP A 1028 -6.43 -23.96 53.83
CA ASP A 1028 -6.72 -22.65 53.22
C ASP A 1028 -5.65 -22.26 52.20
N ILE A 1029 -6.04 -21.48 51.19
CA ILE A 1029 -5.14 -20.99 50.12
C ILE A 1029 -5.13 -19.48 50.13
N THR A 1030 -3.94 -18.88 50.23
CA THR A 1030 -3.79 -17.41 50.18
C THR A 1030 -3.41 -16.97 48.77
N ILE A 1031 -4.15 -16.02 48.21
CA ILE A 1031 -3.86 -15.37 46.94
C ILE A 1031 -3.31 -13.98 47.26
N LYS A 1032 -2.11 -13.68 46.79
CA LYS A 1032 -1.50 -12.35 46.84
C LYS A 1032 -1.80 -11.59 45.55
N ILE A 1033 -2.13 -10.32 45.69
CA ILE A 1033 -2.30 -9.42 44.56
C ILE A 1033 -1.01 -8.61 44.37
N ALA A 1034 -0.48 -8.60 43.16
CA ALA A 1034 0.74 -7.84 42.86
C ALA A 1034 0.46 -6.32 42.91
N LYS A 1035 1.38 -5.55 43.52
CA LYS A 1035 1.30 -4.08 43.66
C LYS A 1035 2.47 -3.41 42.94
N GLY A 1036 2.20 -2.39 42.13
CA GLY A 1036 3.21 -1.60 41.40
C GLY A 1036 3.74 -2.28 40.12
N LEU A 1037 4.76 -1.65 39.51
CA LEU A 1037 5.53 -2.16 38.37
C LEU A 1037 6.38 -3.37 38.79
N ASP A 1038 6.09 -4.57 38.25
CA ASP A 1038 6.83 -5.80 38.56
C ASP A 1038 7.84 -6.10 37.42
N ALA A 1039 9.14 -5.95 37.71
CA ALA A 1039 10.24 -6.02 36.73
C ALA A 1039 10.53 -7.42 36.15
N LYS A 1040 9.80 -8.47 36.59
CA LYS A 1040 10.11 -9.88 36.28
C LYS A 1040 9.23 -10.53 35.20
N ILE A 1041 8.21 -9.87 34.67
CA ILE A 1041 7.31 -10.45 33.64
C ILE A 1041 6.98 -9.39 32.56
N GLU A 1042 7.90 -9.18 31.62
CA GLU A 1042 7.74 -8.31 30.45
C GLU A 1042 7.63 -9.09 29.12
N LYS A 1043 7.35 -10.40 29.17
CA LYS A 1043 7.03 -11.20 27.97
C LYS A 1043 5.57 -11.62 27.97
N ASP A 1044 4.85 -11.22 26.92
CA ASP A 1044 3.61 -11.79 26.40
C ASP A 1044 2.51 -12.23 27.39
N ALA A 1045 2.41 -11.61 28.57
CA ALA A 1045 1.31 -11.90 29.47
C ALA A 1045 0.01 -11.34 28.86
N GLU A 1046 -1.01 -12.18 28.75
CA GLU A 1046 -2.38 -11.75 28.47
C GLU A 1046 -2.84 -10.67 29.48
N ILE A 1047 -4.01 -10.08 29.24
CA ILE A 1047 -4.62 -9.06 30.12
C ILE A 1047 -4.66 -9.52 31.61
N THR A 1048 -4.62 -10.84 31.89
CA THR A 1048 -4.48 -11.43 33.23
C THR A 1048 -3.54 -12.65 33.23
N ASP A 1049 -2.69 -12.82 34.27
CA ASP A 1049 -1.88 -14.04 34.50
C ASP A 1049 -1.72 -14.39 36.01
N VAL A 1050 -1.33 -15.63 36.33
CA VAL A 1050 -1.19 -16.18 37.70
C VAL A 1050 0.06 -17.05 37.86
N VAL A 1051 0.87 -16.76 38.88
CA VAL A 1051 2.11 -17.50 39.21
C VAL A 1051 2.00 -18.16 40.58
N VAL A 1052 2.53 -19.38 40.70
CA VAL A 1052 2.62 -20.11 41.97
C VAL A 1052 3.88 -19.69 42.73
N LEU A 1053 3.73 -19.19 43.94
CA LEU A 1053 4.86 -18.96 44.86
C LEU A 1053 4.96 -20.16 45.79
N GLN A 1054 6.09 -20.88 45.74
CA GLN A 1054 6.36 -21.93 46.73
C GLN A 1054 6.51 -21.26 48.11
N GLY A 1055 5.68 -21.67 49.08
CA GLY A 1055 5.82 -21.24 50.46
C GLY A 1055 7.14 -21.77 51.03
N LEU A 1056 7.93 -20.90 51.65
CA LEU A 1056 9.20 -21.23 52.29
C LEU A 1056 8.98 -21.92 53.64
#